data_AF-A0A915XIY3-F1
#
_entry.id   AF-A0A915XIY3-F1
#
_cell.length_a   1.000
_cell.length_b   1.000
_cell.length_c   1.000
_cell.angle_alpha   90.00
_cell.angle_beta   90.00
_cell.angle_gamma   90.00
#
_symmetry.space_group_name_H-M   'P 1'
#
loop_
_entity.id
_entity.type
_entity.pdbx_description
1 polymer ?
#
loop_
_entity_poly.entity_id
_entity_poly.type
_entity_poly.pdbx_seq_one_letter_code
_entity_poly.pdbx_strand_id
1 'polypeptide(L)'
;MVVSGVRRHTPRGILLMLFILQVLTGLAQAEDTSVEAPRNPSSAKECALCHYRWIDTFFIDGRGSDLVPYQAVKVVASAEICFSCHDGSVVDSRDRVYNDRRHPINKPPPPDMEIPSIFPLDENGFMQCATCHTAHGVPSEMGIEKTIFIRASNENSAMCRMCHRDKTGGPDRGNHPVDTTRLDISPELVRMGGVIGTEKNRVICETCHSVHGAANDKFLVDTASGGAHLCLDCHADKADLVGSSHDLRKTAPQSVNLKGKIPEESGICGACHLVHGGSRVVLWGREMPEKSSGSTSQDFCLGCHREQGVAPKKLLSGFSHPLEVSLFDKGMQPELPVYDLRGQAVSLDRGMLTCSTCHDPHRGTTQKTGTEGREHFLRQAVTPSPELCRQCHPEEALVERTDHDLLASGKDLTNIQGAPPRQSGPCGVCHLIHNAKSKELWAMPLSATRKSPPSEAVCLSCHNRRGVAAKKVIRRYSHPVNINPTRRKIRTTLPLYTRKDTRKGKKGLMTCLTCHNPHRWDHREKKVRLTAGMEGDARNSFLRLPASPSPILCGDCHRRKRFVEMTEHDMIVMAPASTNMKGQRPLESGTCGACHVVHNSRNKVRLWARKFGRGAGVMDRMCKSCHRRGDLAEAKVPRVDSHPEGMLITNVGRNIEGKPNYFPCLTTGPGKR
;
A
#
# COMPACT_ATOMS: atom_id res chain seq x y z
N MET A 1 -24.94 -63.15 -6.15
CA MET A 1 -26.39 -63.00 -5.88
C MET A 1 -26.93 -62.11 -6.99
N VAL A 2 -27.36 -62.62 -8.14
CA VAL A 2 -28.57 -63.43 -8.46
C VAL A 2 -29.87 -62.63 -8.31
N VAL A 3 -30.79 -62.88 -9.26
CA VAL A 3 -32.22 -62.54 -9.41
C VAL A 3 -32.43 -61.45 -10.47
N SER A 4 -32.61 -61.76 -11.77
CA SER A 4 -33.80 -62.30 -12.50
C SER A 4 -34.97 -61.32 -12.57
N GLY A 5 -35.73 -61.11 -13.65
CA GLY A 5 -35.79 -61.69 -14.99
C GLY A 5 -37.13 -61.32 -15.68
N VAL A 6 -37.22 -61.67 -16.96
CA VAL A 6 -38.41 -62.10 -17.72
C VAL A 6 -39.30 -61.07 -18.47
N ARG A 7 -39.44 -61.40 -19.77
CA ARG A 7 -40.28 -60.90 -20.86
C ARG A 7 -41.78 -61.16 -20.68
N ARG A 8 -42.63 -60.43 -21.42
CA ARG A 8 -43.93 -60.93 -21.92
C ARG A 8 -44.23 -60.49 -23.37
N HIS A 9 -45.09 -61.30 -23.98
CA HIS A 9 -45.32 -61.57 -25.41
C HIS A 9 -46.34 -60.63 -26.11
N THR A 10 -46.28 -60.69 -27.45
CA THR A 10 -47.20 -60.21 -28.54
C THR A 10 -48.60 -60.85 -28.53
N PRO A 11 -49.57 -60.39 -29.35
CA PRO A 11 -49.78 -61.02 -30.68
C PRO A 11 -50.26 -60.09 -31.84
N ARG A 12 -50.24 -60.69 -33.04
CA ARG A 12 -50.58 -60.22 -34.41
C ARG A 12 -52.09 -60.10 -34.69
N GLY A 13 -52.46 -59.34 -35.74
CA GLY A 13 -53.46 -59.78 -36.74
C GLY A 13 -54.48 -58.73 -37.24
N ILE A 14 -54.91 -58.88 -38.52
CA ILE A 14 -56.02 -58.21 -39.26
C ILE A 14 -55.53 -56.98 -40.08
N LEU A 15 -55.62 -56.85 -41.42
CA LEU A 15 -56.30 -57.60 -42.49
C LEU A 15 -55.64 -57.21 -43.85
N LEU A 16 -55.36 -58.20 -44.70
CA LEU A 16 -55.07 -58.05 -46.12
C LEU A 16 -56.23 -58.74 -46.86
N MET A 17 -57.14 -58.01 -47.49
CA MET A 17 -57.94 -58.49 -48.63
C MET A 17 -58.87 -57.41 -49.17
N LEU A 18 -58.53 -56.85 -50.32
CA LEU A 18 -59.42 -56.51 -51.43
C LEU A 18 -58.53 -56.58 -52.67
N PHE A 19 -58.42 -57.77 -53.26
CA PHE A 19 -59.06 -58.09 -54.55
C PHE A 19 -58.57 -57.12 -55.65
N ILE A 20 -57.56 -57.47 -56.44
CA ILE A 20 -57.70 -58.37 -57.60
C ILE A 20 -59.06 -58.18 -58.26
N LEU A 21 -59.20 -57.07 -58.95
CA LEU A 21 -60.05 -57.01 -60.14
C LEU A 21 -59.41 -56.03 -61.12
N GLN A 22 -59.27 -56.49 -62.36
CA GLN A 22 -59.02 -55.70 -63.57
C GLN A 22 -57.55 -55.44 -63.94
N VAL A 23 -56.87 -56.55 -64.27
CA VAL A 23 -56.05 -56.61 -65.48
C VAL A 23 -57.01 -56.92 -66.64
N LEU A 24 -56.91 -56.17 -67.76
CA LEU A 24 -57.55 -56.34 -69.09
C LEU A 24 -58.70 -55.37 -69.44
N THR A 25 -58.35 -54.20 -70.01
CA THR A 25 -58.82 -53.58 -71.28
C THR A 25 -58.34 -52.11 -71.25
N GLY A 26 -57.59 -51.54 -72.18
CA GLY A 26 -57.12 -51.97 -73.49
C GLY A 26 -56.04 -51.00 -74.00
N LEU A 27 -55.42 -51.37 -75.11
CA LEU A 27 -54.45 -50.61 -75.88
C LEU A 27 -54.99 -49.22 -76.29
N ALA A 28 -54.23 -48.15 -76.03
CA ALA A 28 -54.19 -46.94 -76.87
C ALA A 28 -52.98 -46.05 -76.53
N GLN A 29 -52.03 -46.03 -77.47
CA GLN A 29 -51.25 -44.89 -77.99
C GLN A 29 -50.59 -43.85 -77.04
N ALA A 30 -49.29 -43.71 -77.30
CA ALA A 30 -48.32 -42.67 -76.97
C ALA A 30 -48.86 -41.25 -76.67
N GLU A 31 -48.21 -40.59 -75.71
CA GLU A 31 -47.54 -39.31 -75.96
C GLU A 31 -46.37 -39.13 -74.98
N ASP A 32 -45.22 -38.79 -75.55
CA ASP A 32 -43.98 -38.47 -74.87
C ASP A 32 -44.13 -37.06 -74.25
N THR A 33 -44.68 -36.99 -73.04
CA THR A 33 -44.64 -35.74 -72.27
C THR A 33 -43.30 -35.68 -71.57
N SER A 34 -42.36 -34.99 -72.19
CA SER A 34 -41.18 -34.44 -71.52
C SER A 34 -41.67 -33.59 -70.34
N VAL A 35 -41.57 -34.15 -69.14
CA VAL A 35 -41.73 -33.38 -67.91
C VAL A 35 -40.58 -32.39 -67.89
N GLU A 36 -40.86 -31.14 -68.24
CA GLU A 36 -39.93 -30.03 -68.12
C GLU A 36 -39.43 -30.03 -66.66
N ALA A 37 -38.11 -30.17 -66.49
CA ALA A 37 -37.50 -30.04 -65.17
C ALA A 37 -38.01 -28.73 -64.55
N PRO A 38 -38.40 -28.72 -63.26
CA PRO A 38 -38.93 -27.51 -62.65
C PRO A 38 -37.92 -26.38 -62.88
N ARG A 39 -38.34 -25.33 -63.57
CA ARG A 39 -37.49 -24.14 -63.77
C ARG A 39 -37.05 -23.69 -62.40
N ASN A 40 -35.74 -23.72 -62.16
CA ASN A 40 -35.13 -23.16 -60.96
C ASN A 40 -35.77 -21.80 -60.67
N PRO A 41 -36.22 -21.52 -59.44
CA PRO A 41 -36.61 -20.17 -59.07
C PRO A 41 -35.45 -19.23 -59.44
N SER A 42 -35.78 -18.16 -60.18
CA SER A 42 -34.79 -17.23 -60.73
C SER A 42 -33.97 -16.59 -59.61
N SER A 43 -32.75 -17.08 -59.41
CA SER A 43 -31.72 -16.46 -58.58
C SER A 43 -31.39 -15.02 -59.02
N ALA A 44 -31.76 -14.63 -60.25
CA ALA A 44 -31.59 -13.27 -60.76
C ALA A 44 -32.51 -12.25 -60.08
N LYS A 45 -33.72 -12.62 -59.62
CA LYS A 45 -34.64 -11.69 -58.94
C LYS A 45 -34.13 -11.23 -57.57
N GLU A 46 -33.54 -12.14 -56.80
CA GLU A 46 -32.98 -11.80 -55.49
C GLU A 46 -31.65 -11.04 -55.63
N CYS A 47 -30.80 -11.44 -56.58
CA CYS A 47 -29.59 -10.69 -56.88
C CYS A 47 -29.87 -9.27 -57.38
N ALA A 48 -30.99 -9.06 -58.09
CA ALA A 48 -31.42 -7.75 -58.59
C ALA A 48 -31.74 -6.73 -57.48
N LEU A 49 -31.97 -7.16 -56.23
CA LEU A 49 -32.12 -6.25 -55.08
C LEU A 49 -30.87 -5.41 -54.85
N CYS A 50 -29.69 -6.03 -54.96
CA CYS A 50 -28.40 -5.37 -54.79
C CYS A 50 -27.78 -4.97 -56.14
N HIS A 51 -28.04 -5.78 -57.16
CA HIS A 51 -27.61 -5.58 -58.53
C HIS A 51 -28.75 -5.07 -59.38
N TYR A 52 -29.24 -3.87 -59.07
CA TYR A 52 -30.37 -3.24 -59.76
C TYR A 52 -30.34 -3.35 -61.30
N ARG A 53 -29.13 -3.30 -61.89
CA ARG A 53 -28.90 -3.46 -63.35
C ARG A 53 -29.14 -4.87 -63.90
N TRP A 54 -29.31 -5.88 -63.05
CA TRP A 54 -29.55 -7.27 -63.44
C TRP A 54 -31.04 -7.59 -63.62
N ILE A 55 -31.93 -6.61 -63.42
CA ILE A 55 -33.32 -6.73 -63.86
C ILE A 55 -33.33 -6.76 -65.39
N ASP A 56 -34.07 -7.70 -66.00
CA ASP A 56 -34.08 -7.96 -67.44
C ASP A 56 -34.26 -6.68 -68.29
N THR A 57 -35.12 -5.75 -67.88
CA THR A 57 -35.34 -4.46 -68.57
C THR A 57 -34.07 -3.59 -68.65
N PHE A 58 -33.19 -3.63 -67.65
CA PHE A 58 -31.93 -2.90 -67.67
C PHE A 58 -30.79 -3.74 -68.24
N PHE A 59 -30.78 -5.06 -68.00
CA PHE A 59 -29.69 -5.95 -68.38
C PHE A 59 -29.76 -6.38 -69.85
N ILE A 60 -30.95 -6.76 -70.31
CA ILE A 60 -31.21 -7.30 -71.65
C ILE A 60 -31.62 -6.16 -72.60
N ASP A 61 -32.58 -5.32 -72.21
CA ASP A 61 -33.12 -4.28 -73.11
C ASP A 61 -32.28 -2.98 -73.09
N GLY A 62 -31.38 -2.80 -72.11
CA GLY A 62 -30.51 -1.63 -72.02
C GLY A 62 -31.22 -0.28 -71.88
N ARG A 63 -32.47 -0.27 -71.37
CA ARG A 63 -33.34 0.92 -71.30
C ARG A 63 -34.00 1.09 -69.94
N GLY A 64 -34.53 2.30 -69.69
CA GLY A 64 -35.32 2.61 -68.49
C GLY A 64 -36.69 1.93 -68.49
N SER A 65 -37.40 2.01 -67.37
CA SER A 65 -38.82 1.69 -67.27
C SER A 65 -39.64 2.95 -67.02
N ASP A 66 -40.97 2.82 -67.04
CA ASP A 66 -41.90 3.94 -66.73
C ASP A 66 -41.75 4.45 -65.28
N LEU A 67 -41.20 3.63 -64.38
CA LEU A 67 -41.04 3.97 -62.96
C LEU A 67 -39.65 4.53 -62.65
N VAL A 68 -38.63 4.22 -63.46
CA VAL A 68 -37.23 4.46 -63.11
C VAL A 68 -36.32 4.52 -64.35
N PRO A 69 -35.43 5.53 -64.46
CA PRO A 69 -34.54 5.70 -65.60
C PRO A 69 -33.47 4.60 -65.70
N TYR A 70 -32.84 4.48 -66.87
CA TYR A 70 -31.74 3.53 -67.08
C TYR A 70 -30.52 3.89 -66.22
N GLN A 71 -30.10 2.98 -65.35
CA GLN A 71 -28.94 3.18 -64.46
C GLN A 71 -27.66 2.65 -65.13
N ALA A 72 -26.95 3.52 -65.84
CA ALA A 72 -25.74 3.16 -66.60
C ALA A 72 -24.47 2.94 -65.74
N VAL A 73 -24.44 3.43 -64.49
CA VAL A 73 -23.30 3.31 -63.58
C VAL A 73 -23.54 2.16 -62.60
N LYS A 74 -22.50 1.40 -62.27
CA LYS A 74 -22.57 0.37 -61.23
C LYS A 74 -22.68 1.04 -59.87
N VAL A 75 -23.87 0.98 -59.27
CA VAL A 75 -24.15 1.51 -57.91
C VAL A 75 -24.14 0.42 -56.83
N VAL A 76 -23.76 -0.81 -57.22
CA VAL A 76 -23.70 -1.96 -56.30
C VAL A 76 -22.74 -1.63 -55.15
N ALA A 77 -23.24 -1.75 -53.93
CA ALA A 77 -22.52 -1.43 -52.69
C ALA A 77 -22.29 0.08 -52.42
N SER A 78 -23.04 0.97 -53.09
CA SER A 78 -23.13 2.37 -52.67
C SER A 78 -23.88 2.50 -51.34
N ALA A 79 -23.71 3.63 -50.65
CA ALA A 79 -24.35 3.89 -49.37
C ALA A 79 -25.88 3.92 -49.47
N GLU A 80 -26.42 4.35 -50.61
CA GLU A 80 -27.85 4.42 -50.92
C GLU A 80 -28.48 3.03 -51.07
N ILE A 81 -27.76 2.09 -51.71
CA ILE A 81 -28.21 0.69 -51.78
C ILE A 81 -28.27 0.08 -50.39
N CYS A 82 -27.25 0.32 -49.55
CA CYS A 82 -27.27 -0.14 -48.16
C CYS A 82 -28.43 0.49 -47.38
N PHE A 83 -28.69 1.79 -47.61
CA PHE A 83 -29.75 2.53 -46.95
C PHE A 83 -31.14 1.97 -47.29
N SER A 84 -31.38 1.59 -48.54
CA SER A 84 -32.67 1.04 -48.99
C SER A 84 -33.10 -0.24 -48.26
N CYS A 85 -32.19 -0.94 -47.60
CA CYS A 85 -32.51 -2.07 -46.73
C CYS A 85 -32.62 -1.66 -45.25
N HIS A 86 -31.81 -0.68 -44.83
CA HIS A 86 -31.74 -0.16 -43.46
C HIS A 86 -32.81 0.88 -43.12
N ASP A 87 -33.54 1.39 -44.11
CA ASP A 87 -34.54 2.46 -43.98
C ASP A 87 -35.89 2.02 -43.41
N GLY A 88 -36.03 0.73 -43.12
CA GLY A 88 -37.28 0.09 -42.69
C GLY A 88 -37.89 -0.83 -43.73
N SER A 89 -37.41 -0.83 -44.98
CA SER A 89 -37.92 -1.72 -46.03
C SER A 89 -37.57 -3.19 -45.79
N VAL A 90 -36.39 -3.46 -45.20
CA VAL A 90 -35.98 -4.81 -44.74
C VAL A 90 -35.82 -4.84 -43.22
N VAL A 91 -35.06 -3.90 -42.68
CA VAL A 91 -34.91 -3.68 -41.24
C VAL A 91 -34.73 -2.20 -40.99
N ASP A 92 -35.43 -1.61 -40.02
CA ASP A 92 -35.14 -0.24 -39.63
C ASP A 92 -33.97 -0.24 -38.64
N SER A 93 -32.81 0.21 -39.09
CA SER A 93 -31.65 0.40 -38.21
C SER A 93 -30.95 1.73 -38.48
N ARG A 94 -31.70 2.73 -38.98
CA ARG A 94 -31.17 4.07 -39.26
C ARG A 94 -30.53 4.71 -38.03
N ASP A 95 -31.16 4.59 -36.87
CA ASP A 95 -30.66 5.16 -35.62
C ASP A 95 -29.32 4.54 -35.17
N ARG A 96 -29.06 3.28 -35.53
CA ARG A 96 -27.83 2.59 -35.15
C ARG A 96 -26.72 2.72 -36.19
N VAL A 97 -27.04 2.50 -37.46
CA VAL A 97 -26.05 2.43 -38.57
C VAL A 97 -25.86 3.79 -39.24
N TYR A 98 -26.91 4.63 -39.23
CA TYR A 98 -26.91 5.93 -39.91
C TYR A 98 -26.66 7.16 -39.03
N ASN A 99 -26.60 7.00 -37.71
CA ASN A 99 -26.20 8.03 -36.77
C ASN A 99 -24.69 8.36 -36.88
N ASP A 100 -24.31 9.59 -36.53
CA ASP A 100 -22.94 10.12 -36.60
C ASP A 100 -21.94 9.40 -35.67
N ARG A 101 -22.42 8.59 -34.73
CA ARG A 101 -21.60 7.80 -33.80
C ARG A 101 -21.28 6.41 -34.36
N ARG A 102 -20.68 6.40 -35.54
CA ARG A 102 -20.19 5.22 -36.26
C ARG A 102 -18.78 5.42 -36.78
N HIS A 103 -18.11 4.34 -37.19
CA HIS A 103 -16.88 4.46 -37.99
C HIS A 103 -17.11 5.41 -39.19
N PRO A 104 -16.29 6.46 -39.36
CA PRO A 104 -16.53 7.43 -40.42
C PRO A 104 -16.42 6.80 -41.81
N ILE A 105 -17.47 6.97 -42.62
CA ILE A 105 -17.49 6.64 -44.04
C ILE A 105 -17.38 7.92 -44.89
N ASN A 106 -17.14 7.80 -46.19
CA ASN A 106 -16.84 8.93 -47.09
C ASN A 106 -15.62 9.75 -46.63
N LYS A 107 -14.68 9.08 -45.96
CA LYS A 107 -13.43 9.67 -45.47
C LYS A 107 -12.28 8.69 -45.71
N PRO A 108 -11.07 9.18 -46.00
CA PRO A 108 -9.91 8.30 -46.07
C PRO A 108 -9.59 7.71 -44.69
N PRO A 109 -8.98 6.52 -44.63
CA PRO A 109 -8.40 6.02 -43.38
C PRO A 109 -7.32 6.98 -42.86
N PRO A 110 -6.98 6.94 -41.56
CA PRO A 110 -5.87 7.72 -41.02
C PRO A 110 -4.57 7.48 -41.81
N PRO A 111 -3.71 8.50 -42.02
CA PRO A 111 -2.52 8.38 -42.87
C PRO A 111 -1.57 7.23 -42.49
N ASP A 112 -1.45 6.94 -41.18
CA ASP A 112 -0.56 5.90 -40.66
C ASP A 112 -1.24 4.52 -40.52
N MET A 113 -2.49 4.38 -40.98
CA MET A 113 -3.25 3.14 -40.89
C MET A 113 -3.13 2.32 -42.17
N GLU A 114 -2.52 1.15 -42.07
CA GLU A 114 -2.50 0.16 -43.15
C GLU A 114 -3.85 -0.57 -43.22
N ILE A 115 -4.57 -0.43 -44.33
CA ILE A 115 -5.82 -1.14 -44.60
C ILE A 115 -5.52 -2.40 -45.44
N PRO A 116 -5.75 -3.61 -44.91
CA PRO A 116 -5.59 -4.85 -45.68
C PRO A 116 -6.47 -4.88 -46.93
N SER A 117 -5.98 -5.51 -48.01
CA SER A 117 -6.66 -5.57 -49.30
C SER A 117 -8.04 -6.24 -49.29
N ILE A 118 -8.34 -7.06 -48.28
CA ILE A 118 -9.68 -7.63 -48.07
C ILE A 118 -10.73 -6.57 -47.75
N PHE A 119 -10.33 -5.38 -47.27
CA PHE A 119 -11.21 -4.25 -46.98
C PHE A 119 -11.02 -3.17 -48.06
N PRO A 120 -11.81 -3.19 -49.14
CA PRO A 120 -11.61 -2.28 -50.26
C PRO A 120 -11.99 -0.84 -49.88
N LEU A 121 -11.20 0.11 -50.38
CA LEU A 121 -11.56 1.53 -50.41
C LEU A 121 -12.23 1.85 -51.75
N ASP A 122 -12.96 2.96 -51.82
CA ASP A 122 -13.51 3.42 -53.11
C ASP A 122 -12.42 4.00 -54.04
N GLU A 123 -12.83 4.45 -55.23
CA GLU A 123 -11.94 5.00 -56.26
C GLU A 123 -11.16 6.24 -55.78
N ASN A 124 -11.68 6.95 -54.76
CA ASN A 124 -11.04 8.11 -54.15
C ASN A 124 -10.19 7.74 -52.91
N GLY A 125 -10.11 6.45 -52.57
CA GLY A 125 -9.41 5.96 -51.38
C GLY A 125 -10.18 6.18 -50.08
N PHE A 126 -11.51 6.38 -50.13
CA PHE A 126 -12.33 6.56 -48.94
C PHE A 126 -12.93 5.25 -48.44
N MET A 127 -13.09 5.16 -47.12
CA MET A 127 -13.79 4.07 -46.47
C MET A 127 -15.30 4.20 -46.74
N GLN A 128 -15.91 3.07 -47.09
CA GLN A 128 -17.33 2.93 -47.37
C GLN A 128 -17.94 1.81 -46.53
N CYS A 129 -19.27 1.69 -46.52
CA CYS A 129 -19.95 0.55 -45.89
C CYS A 129 -19.40 -0.78 -46.43
N ALA A 130 -19.16 -0.81 -47.75
CA ALA A 130 -18.56 -1.94 -48.48
C ALA A 130 -17.11 -2.26 -48.10
N THR A 131 -16.42 -1.38 -47.37
CA THR A 131 -15.07 -1.65 -46.85
C THR A 131 -15.12 -2.72 -45.76
N CYS A 132 -16.12 -2.68 -44.88
CA CYS A 132 -16.28 -3.67 -43.80
C CYS A 132 -17.28 -4.77 -44.16
N HIS A 133 -18.31 -4.44 -44.94
CA HIS A 133 -19.40 -5.35 -45.29
C HIS A 133 -19.27 -5.92 -46.71
N THR A 134 -19.85 -7.11 -46.88
CA THR A 134 -20.04 -7.78 -48.18
C THR A 134 -21.42 -8.42 -48.20
N ALA A 135 -22.17 -8.18 -49.27
CA ALA A 135 -23.43 -8.88 -49.54
C ALA A 135 -23.21 -10.30 -50.07
N HIS A 136 -21.97 -10.62 -50.47
CA HIS A 136 -21.57 -11.96 -50.84
C HIS A 136 -20.98 -12.66 -49.63
N GLY A 137 -21.59 -13.80 -49.24
CA GLY A 137 -21.21 -14.57 -48.07
C GLY A 137 -19.73 -14.90 -48.01
N VAL A 138 -19.18 -14.91 -46.80
CA VAL A 138 -17.86 -15.48 -46.53
C VAL A 138 -18.03 -17.01 -46.54
N PRO A 139 -17.12 -17.80 -47.13
CA PRO A 139 -17.30 -19.26 -47.31
C PRO A 139 -17.62 -20.06 -46.04
N SER A 140 -17.37 -19.50 -44.84
CA SER A 140 -17.57 -20.17 -43.56
C SER A 140 -19.02 -20.18 -43.04
N GLU A 141 -19.95 -19.39 -43.60
CA GLU A 141 -21.34 -19.30 -43.09
C GLU A 141 -22.36 -19.08 -44.21
N MET A 142 -22.83 -20.15 -44.88
CA MET A 142 -23.82 -20.04 -45.96
C MET A 142 -25.27 -20.26 -45.48
N GLY A 143 -26.12 -19.26 -45.67
CA GLY A 143 -27.59 -19.30 -45.55
C GLY A 143 -28.23 -17.96 -45.93
N ILE A 144 -29.27 -17.97 -46.78
CA ILE A 144 -29.94 -16.77 -47.35
C ILE A 144 -30.70 -15.94 -46.29
N GLU A 145 -30.94 -16.50 -45.11
CA GLU A 145 -31.54 -15.80 -43.95
C GLU A 145 -30.58 -14.74 -43.33
N LYS A 146 -29.34 -14.59 -43.85
CA LYS A 146 -28.22 -13.84 -43.23
C LYS A 146 -27.42 -12.94 -44.20
N THR A 147 -28.02 -12.46 -45.28
CA THR A 147 -27.34 -11.98 -46.51
C THR A 147 -26.56 -10.64 -46.45
N ILE A 148 -26.17 -10.13 -45.27
CA ILE A 148 -25.23 -8.99 -45.17
C ILE A 148 -24.15 -9.34 -44.15
N PHE A 149 -22.98 -9.77 -44.65
CA PHE A 149 -21.88 -10.25 -43.84
C PHE A 149 -20.81 -9.17 -43.63
N ILE A 150 -19.99 -9.39 -42.61
CA ILE A 150 -18.68 -8.76 -42.45
C ILE A 150 -17.65 -9.51 -43.30
N ARG A 151 -16.70 -8.80 -43.92
CA ARG A 151 -15.74 -9.38 -44.88
C ARG A 151 -14.73 -10.35 -44.28
N ALA A 152 -14.58 -10.33 -42.97
CA ALA A 152 -13.77 -11.27 -42.21
C ALA A 152 -14.50 -11.61 -40.91
N SER A 153 -14.27 -12.80 -40.36
CA SER A 153 -14.77 -13.12 -39.03
C SER A 153 -14.28 -12.07 -38.03
N ASN A 154 -15.21 -11.55 -37.23
CA ASN A 154 -14.90 -10.65 -36.14
C ASN A 154 -14.96 -11.35 -34.77
N GLU A 155 -14.82 -12.68 -34.75
CA GLU A 155 -14.75 -13.42 -33.51
C GLU A 155 -13.62 -12.86 -32.62
N ASN A 156 -13.95 -12.51 -31.37
CA ASN A 156 -13.04 -11.92 -30.40
C ASN A 156 -12.25 -10.69 -30.94
N SER A 157 -12.90 -9.80 -31.70
CA SER A 157 -12.32 -8.61 -32.37
C SER A 157 -11.26 -8.91 -33.44
N ALA A 158 -11.26 -10.11 -34.04
CA ALA A 158 -10.26 -10.48 -35.03
C ALA A 158 -10.19 -9.47 -36.19
N MET A 159 -11.34 -8.96 -36.66
CA MET A 159 -11.39 -7.97 -37.74
C MET A 159 -10.82 -6.62 -37.31
N CYS A 160 -11.15 -6.14 -36.11
CA CYS A 160 -10.64 -4.86 -35.60
C CYS A 160 -9.11 -4.82 -35.55
N ARG A 161 -8.49 -5.94 -35.14
CA ARG A 161 -7.03 -6.08 -35.02
C ARG A 161 -6.29 -6.06 -36.37
N MET A 162 -6.99 -6.27 -37.48
CA MET A 162 -6.39 -6.24 -38.81
C MET A 162 -5.94 -4.83 -39.20
N CYS A 163 -6.69 -3.81 -38.76
CA CYS A 163 -6.40 -2.38 -39.00
C CYS A 163 -5.87 -1.66 -37.74
N HIS A 164 -6.43 -1.91 -36.55
CA HIS A 164 -6.00 -1.28 -35.29
C HIS A 164 -4.84 -2.02 -34.60
N ARG A 165 -3.80 -2.35 -35.36
CA ARG A 165 -2.66 -3.18 -34.89
C ARG A 165 -1.94 -2.54 -33.71
N ASP A 166 -1.84 -1.22 -33.68
CA ASP A 166 -1.18 -0.43 -32.63
C ASP A 166 -1.95 -0.43 -31.30
N LYS A 167 -3.23 -0.85 -31.29
CA LYS A 167 -4.06 -0.98 -30.09
C LYS A 167 -4.03 -2.37 -29.47
N THR A 168 -3.21 -3.27 -30.01
CA THR A 168 -3.07 -4.65 -29.55
C THR A 168 -1.82 -4.85 -28.66
N GLY A 169 -1.62 -6.06 -28.14
CA GLY A 169 -0.40 -6.43 -27.41
C GLY A 169 -0.36 -6.05 -25.93
N GLY A 170 -1.48 -5.61 -25.37
CA GLY A 170 -1.63 -5.40 -23.92
C GLY A 170 -0.63 -4.40 -23.33
N PRO A 171 -0.37 -4.49 -22.00
CA PRO A 171 0.43 -3.49 -21.29
C PRO A 171 1.84 -3.34 -21.84
N ASP A 172 2.46 -4.39 -22.38
CA ASP A 172 3.81 -4.32 -22.97
C ASP A 172 3.89 -3.35 -24.17
N ARG A 173 2.75 -3.13 -24.85
CA ARG A 173 2.57 -2.15 -25.92
C ARG A 173 1.84 -0.87 -25.45
N GLY A 174 1.62 -0.71 -24.16
CA GLY A 174 0.93 0.45 -23.59
C GLY A 174 -0.59 0.42 -23.77
N ASN A 175 -1.17 -0.77 -23.96
CA ASN A 175 -2.59 -0.96 -24.17
C ASN A 175 -3.23 -1.75 -23.03
N HIS A 176 -4.50 -1.50 -22.77
CA HIS A 176 -5.28 -2.30 -21.82
C HIS A 176 -5.35 -3.76 -22.31
N PRO A 177 -5.23 -4.75 -21.42
CA PRO A 177 -5.41 -6.15 -21.79
C PRO A 177 -6.78 -6.37 -22.45
N VAL A 178 -6.78 -7.06 -23.60
CA VAL A 178 -7.97 -7.57 -24.29
C VAL A 178 -7.87 -9.10 -24.32
N ASP A 179 -8.06 -9.70 -23.14
CA ASP A 179 -7.91 -11.12 -22.89
C ASP A 179 -8.83 -11.56 -21.74
N THR A 180 -8.80 -12.83 -21.38
CA THR A 180 -9.54 -13.40 -20.26
C THR A 180 -9.09 -12.77 -18.93
N THR A 181 -10.05 -12.17 -18.22
CA THR A 181 -9.84 -11.57 -16.90
C THR A 181 -10.45 -12.40 -15.79
N ARG A 182 -9.94 -12.23 -14.57
CA ARG A 182 -10.52 -12.80 -13.36
C ARG A 182 -11.68 -11.98 -12.81
N LEU A 183 -11.83 -10.74 -13.27
CA LEU A 183 -12.93 -9.87 -12.89
C LEU A 183 -14.19 -10.29 -13.66
N ASP A 184 -15.33 -10.28 -13.00
CA ASP A 184 -16.59 -10.51 -13.70
C ASP A 184 -16.96 -9.27 -14.50
N ILE A 185 -17.34 -9.49 -15.77
CA ILE A 185 -17.84 -8.42 -16.62
C ILE A 185 -19.29 -8.17 -16.24
N SER A 186 -19.61 -6.93 -15.84
CA SER A 186 -20.95 -6.54 -15.41
C SER A 186 -22.00 -6.84 -16.50
N PRO A 187 -23.14 -7.47 -16.17
CA PRO A 187 -24.25 -7.61 -17.11
C PRO A 187 -24.81 -6.29 -17.62
N GLU A 188 -24.60 -5.18 -16.89
CA GLU A 188 -24.99 -3.83 -17.34
C GLU A 188 -24.21 -3.42 -18.59
N LEU A 189 -22.92 -3.75 -18.66
CA LEU A 189 -22.09 -3.41 -19.80
C LEU A 189 -22.62 -4.06 -21.09
N VAL A 190 -23.13 -5.29 -20.98
CA VAL A 190 -23.80 -6.00 -22.09
C VAL A 190 -25.13 -5.36 -22.44
N ARG A 191 -25.93 -4.94 -21.44
CA ARG A 191 -27.18 -4.20 -21.68
C ARG A 191 -26.95 -2.88 -22.43
N MET A 192 -25.82 -2.21 -22.17
CA MET A 192 -25.41 -0.99 -22.87
C MET A 192 -24.85 -1.24 -24.28
N GLY A 193 -24.82 -2.50 -24.74
CA GLY A 193 -24.38 -2.87 -26.08
C GLY A 193 -22.95 -3.38 -26.17
N GLY A 194 -22.27 -3.57 -25.04
CA GLY A 194 -20.97 -4.23 -24.99
C GLY A 194 -21.07 -5.73 -25.33
N VAL A 195 -20.04 -6.25 -25.99
CA VAL A 195 -19.95 -7.66 -26.37
C VAL A 195 -18.83 -8.34 -25.59
N ILE A 196 -19.08 -9.56 -25.14
CA ILE A 196 -18.10 -10.38 -24.43
C ILE A 196 -17.52 -11.41 -25.41
N GLY A 197 -16.24 -11.74 -25.24
CA GLY A 197 -15.60 -12.77 -26.04
C GLY A 197 -16.22 -14.16 -25.85
N THR A 198 -15.83 -15.08 -26.71
CA THR A 198 -16.26 -16.50 -26.72
C THR A 198 -15.96 -17.24 -25.43
N GLU A 199 -14.88 -16.87 -24.74
CA GLU A 199 -14.52 -17.42 -23.42
C GLU A 199 -15.12 -16.59 -22.29
N LYS A 200 -15.37 -17.25 -21.15
CA LYS A 200 -15.88 -16.58 -19.95
C LYS A 200 -14.95 -15.44 -19.53
N ASN A 201 -15.52 -14.26 -19.29
CA ASN A 201 -14.80 -13.05 -18.85
C ASN A 201 -13.66 -12.64 -19.82
N ARG A 202 -13.81 -12.93 -21.11
CA ARG A 202 -12.88 -12.44 -22.14
C ARG A 202 -13.24 -11.03 -22.56
N VAL A 203 -12.35 -10.08 -22.26
CA VAL A 203 -12.46 -8.69 -22.71
C VAL A 203 -12.01 -8.60 -24.17
N ILE A 204 -12.84 -7.99 -25.00
CA ILE A 204 -12.59 -7.77 -26.42
C ILE A 204 -12.79 -6.27 -26.73
N CYS A 205 -12.43 -5.81 -27.93
CA CYS A 205 -12.58 -4.40 -28.30
C CYS A 205 -14.03 -3.93 -28.14
N GLU A 206 -14.98 -4.78 -28.53
CA GLU A 206 -16.42 -4.55 -28.48
C GLU A 206 -17.00 -4.62 -27.07
N THR A 207 -16.22 -5.04 -26.07
CA THR A 207 -16.63 -4.92 -24.67
C THR A 207 -16.75 -3.45 -24.27
N CYS A 208 -15.91 -2.58 -24.84
CA CYS A 208 -15.93 -1.14 -24.58
C CYS A 208 -16.44 -0.32 -25.77
N HIS A 209 -16.25 -0.81 -27.00
CA HIS A 209 -16.57 -0.05 -28.21
C HIS A 209 -17.80 -0.58 -28.97
N SER A 210 -18.57 0.30 -29.57
CA SER A 210 -19.60 -0.04 -30.56
C SER A 210 -19.35 0.69 -31.87
N VAL A 211 -19.08 -0.05 -32.94
CA VAL A 211 -18.79 0.53 -34.26
C VAL A 211 -19.98 1.26 -34.89
N HIS A 212 -21.20 0.97 -34.43
CA HIS A 212 -22.46 1.57 -34.89
C HIS A 212 -23.32 1.99 -33.69
N GLY A 213 -23.74 3.25 -33.67
CA GLY A 213 -24.74 3.75 -32.71
C GLY A 213 -24.25 3.80 -31.27
N ALA A 214 -22.97 4.05 -31.05
CA ALA A 214 -22.43 4.17 -29.69
C ALA A 214 -23.12 5.30 -28.92
N ALA A 215 -23.37 5.08 -27.62
CA ALA A 215 -24.02 6.06 -26.76
C ALA A 215 -23.08 7.21 -26.35
N ASN A 216 -21.77 7.06 -26.54
CA ASN A 216 -20.75 8.00 -26.08
C ASN A 216 -19.68 8.27 -27.16
N ASP A 217 -18.95 9.38 -27.00
CA ASP A 217 -17.83 9.75 -27.86
C ASP A 217 -16.76 8.65 -27.92
N LYS A 218 -15.96 8.66 -29.00
CA LYS A 218 -14.93 7.63 -29.28
C LYS A 218 -15.53 6.21 -29.38
N PHE A 219 -16.81 6.14 -29.73
CA PHE A 219 -17.53 4.91 -29.97
C PHE A 219 -17.66 4.03 -28.72
N LEU A 220 -17.79 4.62 -27.53
CA LEU A 220 -17.86 3.86 -26.28
C LEU A 220 -19.30 3.46 -25.93
N VAL A 221 -19.46 2.26 -25.36
CA VAL A 221 -20.76 1.75 -24.86
C VAL A 221 -21.19 2.47 -23.58
N ASP A 222 -20.23 2.95 -22.79
CA ASP A 222 -20.47 3.79 -21.61
C ASP A 222 -19.39 4.90 -21.49
N THR A 223 -19.61 5.88 -20.63
CA THR A 223 -18.73 7.04 -20.50
C THR A 223 -17.43 6.71 -19.77
N ALA A 224 -16.31 6.97 -20.44
CA ALA A 224 -14.98 7.02 -19.82
C ALA A 224 -14.63 8.41 -19.27
N SER A 225 -15.44 9.43 -19.56
CA SER A 225 -15.26 10.82 -19.10
C SER A 225 -15.94 11.04 -17.74
N GLY A 226 -15.70 12.19 -17.11
CA GLY A 226 -16.25 12.48 -15.79
C GLY A 226 -15.91 11.39 -14.77
N GLY A 227 -16.94 10.72 -14.23
CA GLY A 227 -16.81 9.68 -13.19
C GLY A 227 -16.24 8.34 -13.68
N ALA A 228 -16.05 8.18 -14.99
CA ALA A 228 -15.51 6.98 -15.64
C ALA A 228 -16.28 5.68 -15.28
N HIS A 229 -17.60 5.70 -15.44
CA HIS A 229 -18.48 4.57 -15.14
C HIS A 229 -18.06 3.29 -15.88
N LEU A 230 -17.67 3.42 -17.15
CA LEU A 230 -17.16 2.31 -17.96
C LEU A 230 -16.01 1.54 -17.27
N CYS A 231 -15.12 2.26 -16.59
CA CYS A 231 -14.00 1.65 -15.87
C CYS A 231 -14.48 0.96 -14.59
N LEU A 232 -15.41 1.59 -13.87
CA LEU A 232 -15.91 1.12 -12.58
C LEU A 232 -16.82 -0.11 -12.70
N ASP A 233 -17.36 -0.39 -13.88
CA ASP A 233 -18.12 -1.62 -14.16
C ASP A 233 -17.30 -2.89 -13.90
N CYS A 234 -15.99 -2.83 -14.11
CA CYS A 234 -15.07 -3.91 -13.76
C CYS A 234 -14.19 -3.56 -12.54
N HIS A 235 -13.80 -2.29 -12.37
CA HIS A 235 -12.91 -1.82 -11.31
C HIS A 235 -13.68 -1.14 -10.16
N ALA A 236 -14.79 -1.75 -9.73
CA ALA A 236 -15.68 -1.21 -8.70
C ALA A 236 -14.97 -0.89 -7.37
N ASP A 237 -13.89 -1.62 -7.05
CA ASP A 237 -13.10 -1.41 -5.83
C ASP A 237 -12.31 -0.08 -5.83
N LYS A 238 -12.32 0.66 -6.94
CA LYS A 238 -11.68 1.98 -7.12
C LYS A 238 -12.66 3.15 -7.02
N ALA A 239 -13.94 2.89 -6.80
CA ALA A 239 -14.97 3.93 -6.73
C ALA A 239 -14.70 5.00 -5.64
N ASP A 240 -13.98 4.65 -4.57
CA ASP A 240 -13.57 5.58 -3.50
C ASP A 240 -12.66 6.73 -3.98
N LEU A 241 -12.09 6.63 -5.18
CA LEU A 241 -11.33 7.73 -5.79
C LEU A 241 -12.23 8.93 -6.13
N VAL A 242 -13.52 8.69 -6.44
CA VAL A 242 -14.46 9.74 -6.86
C VAL A 242 -14.71 10.72 -5.71
N GLY A 243 -14.44 12.01 -5.97
CA GLY A 243 -14.58 13.06 -4.98
C GLY A 243 -13.48 13.11 -3.92
N SER A 244 -12.47 12.25 -4.00
CA SER A 244 -11.29 12.29 -3.14
C SER A 244 -10.31 13.41 -3.53
N SER A 245 -9.21 13.60 -2.79
CA SER A 245 -8.20 14.60 -3.18
C SER A 245 -7.36 14.21 -4.41
N HIS A 246 -7.42 12.95 -4.85
CA HIS A 246 -6.86 12.49 -6.12
C HIS A 246 -7.88 12.57 -7.27
N ASP A 247 -9.11 13.06 -7.03
CA ASP A 247 -10.02 13.43 -8.10
C ASP A 247 -9.55 14.73 -8.76
N LEU A 248 -8.67 14.58 -9.77
CA LEU A 248 -8.02 15.72 -10.43
C LEU A 248 -9.01 16.63 -11.18
N ARG A 249 -10.24 16.18 -11.45
CA ARG A 249 -11.31 17.05 -11.97
C ARG A 249 -11.64 18.18 -10.98
N LYS A 250 -11.45 17.93 -9.68
CA LYS A 250 -11.68 18.91 -8.61
C LYS A 250 -10.39 19.60 -8.18
N THR A 251 -9.33 18.83 -7.96
CA THR A 251 -8.11 19.35 -7.34
C THR A 251 -7.12 19.95 -8.34
N ALA A 252 -7.19 19.58 -9.62
CA ALA A 252 -6.33 20.10 -10.68
C ALA A 252 -7.01 20.06 -12.08
N PRO A 253 -8.15 20.75 -12.26
CA PRO A 253 -9.00 20.63 -13.46
C PRO A 253 -8.31 21.02 -14.76
N GLN A 254 -7.28 21.87 -14.69
CA GLN A 254 -6.53 22.36 -15.85
C GLN A 254 -5.24 21.57 -16.11
N SER A 255 -4.94 20.56 -15.28
CA SER A 255 -3.81 19.68 -15.55
C SER A 255 -4.09 18.85 -16.79
N VAL A 256 -3.05 18.49 -17.54
CA VAL A 256 -3.19 17.62 -18.71
C VAL A 256 -2.47 16.29 -18.49
N ASN A 257 -2.96 15.24 -19.16
CA ASN A 257 -2.25 13.96 -19.30
C ASN A 257 -1.30 13.99 -20.52
N LEU A 258 -0.60 12.89 -20.79
CA LEU A 258 0.35 12.78 -21.92
C LEU A 258 -0.29 12.93 -23.31
N LYS A 259 -1.62 12.88 -23.40
CA LYS A 259 -2.37 13.12 -24.64
C LYS A 259 -2.93 14.54 -24.72
N GLY A 260 -2.52 15.43 -23.81
CA GLY A 260 -2.97 16.83 -23.77
C GLY A 260 -4.40 17.02 -23.27
N LYS A 261 -5.02 15.99 -22.69
CA LYS A 261 -6.43 16.05 -22.23
C LYS A 261 -6.54 16.44 -20.78
N ILE A 262 -7.51 17.27 -20.47
CA ILE A 262 -7.85 17.63 -19.08
C ILE A 262 -8.66 16.50 -18.39
N PRO A 263 -8.70 16.46 -17.04
CA PRO A 263 -9.47 15.47 -16.29
C PRO A 263 -10.95 15.37 -16.67
N GLU A 264 -11.60 16.47 -17.06
CA GLU A 264 -13.01 16.43 -17.46
C GLU A 264 -13.23 15.59 -18.73
N GLU A 265 -12.38 15.82 -19.74
CA GLU A 265 -12.42 15.12 -21.04
C GLU A 265 -11.95 13.67 -20.95
N SER A 266 -10.91 13.43 -20.14
CA SER A 266 -10.29 12.10 -20.00
C SER A 266 -10.94 11.24 -18.92
N GLY A 267 -11.72 11.84 -18.03
CA GLY A 267 -12.29 11.20 -16.86
C GLY A 267 -11.31 11.05 -15.70
N ILE A 268 -11.84 10.70 -14.53
CA ILE A 268 -11.07 10.58 -13.29
C ILE A 268 -9.89 9.58 -13.41
N CYS A 269 -10.11 8.44 -14.07
CA CYS A 269 -9.06 7.46 -14.32
C CYS A 269 -8.11 7.92 -15.44
N GLY A 270 -8.65 8.57 -16.48
CA GLY A 270 -7.89 9.04 -17.65
C GLY A 270 -6.91 10.18 -17.36
N ALA A 271 -7.08 10.85 -16.23
CA ALA A 271 -6.14 11.84 -15.73
C ALA A 271 -4.79 11.22 -15.30
N CYS A 272 -4.78 9.91 -14.97
CA CYS A 272 -3.61 9.16 -14.52
C CYS A 272 -3.25 7.98 -15.43
N HIS A 273 -4.23 7.32 -16.05
CA HIS A 273 -4.07 6.09 -16.83
C HIS A 273 -4.52 6.30 -18.28
N LEU A 274 -3.81 5.71 -19.24
CA LEU A 274 -4.20 5.71 -20.65
C LEU A 274 -4.46 4.28 -21.11
N VAL A 275 -5.74 3.96 -21.35
CA VAL A 275 -6.19 2.64 -21.85
C VAL A 275 -5.44 2.24 -23.13
N HIS A 276 -5.09 3.22 -23.98
CA HIS A 276 -4.25 3.00 -25.15
C HIS A 276 -3.14 4.05 -25.23
N GLY A 277 -1.91 3.58 -25.50
CA GLY A 277 -0.72 4.42 -25.58
C GLY A 277 -0.25 4.98 -24.24
N GLY A 278 -0.49 4.25 -23.14
CA GLY A 278 0.11 4.51 -21.84
C GLY A 278 1.50 3.89 -21.67
N SER A 279 2.13 4.12 -20.52
CA SER A 279 3.36 3.42 -20.14
C SER A 279 3.11 1.92 -19.90
N ARG A 280 4.16 1.10 -20.03
CA ARG A 280 4.07 -0.35 -19.85
C ARG A 280 3.63 -0.80 -18.46
N VAL A 281 3.89 0.04 -17.46
CA VAL A 281 3.53 -0.23 -16.07
C VAL A 281 2.28 0.57 -15.73
N VAL A 282 1.25 -0.14 -15.28
CA VAL A 282 -0.06 0.39 -14.86
C VAL A 282 -0.71 1.35 -15.86
N LEU A 283 -0.33 1.30 -17.14
CA LEU A 283 -0.81 2.22 -18.18
C LEU A 283 -0.63 3.70 -17.82
N TRP A 284 0.48 4.03 -17.14
CA TRP A 284 0.71 5.38 -16.65
C TRP A 284 0.65 6.43 -17.76
N GLY A 285 -0.15 7.46 -17.55
CA GLY A 285 -0.57 8.45 -18.53
C GLY A 285 -0.12 9.87 -18.23
N ARG A 286 0.78 10.07 -17.27
CA ARG A 286 1.31 11.39 -16.90
C ARG A 286 2.81 11.48 -17.11
N GLU A 287 3.30 12.70 -17.15
CA GLU A 287 4.72 12.99 -17.16
C GLU A 287 5.39 12.43 -15.88
N MET A 288 6.58 11.86 -16.08
CA MET A 288 7.44 11.36 -15.02
C MET A 288 8.41 12.46 -14.57
N PRO A 289 8.97 12.39 -13.35
CA PRO A 289 10.00 13.34 -12.93
C PRO A 289 11.21 13.30 -13.87
N GLU A 290 11.80 14.47 -14.17
CA GLU A 290 12.98 14.58 -15.04
C GLU A 290 14.14 13.71 -14.54
N LYS A 291 14.30 13.67 -13.22
CA LYS A 291 15.29 12.83 -12.54
C LYS A 291 14.56 11.72 -11.79
N SER A 292 14.78 10.48 -12.23
CA SER A 292 14.26 9.30 -11.54
C SER A 292 14.83 9.18 -10.11
N SER A 293 13.99 8.71 -9.20
CA SER A 293 14.37 8.29 -7.85
C SER A 293 15.17 6.98 -7.81
N GLY A 294 15.18 6.21 -8.91
CA GLY A 294 15.68 4.83 -8.94
C GLY A 294 14.58 3.78 -8.87
N SER A 295 13.34 4.18 -8.55
CA SER A 295 12.15 3.32 -8.54
C SER A 295 11.00 3.97 -9.31
N THR A 296 10.55 3.29 -10.37
CA THR A 296 9.39 3.72 -11.16
C THR A 296 8.13 3.85 -10.29
N SER A 297 7.98 2.99 -9.26
CA SER A 297 6.86 3.09 -8.31
C SER A 297 6.79 4.43 -7.59
N GLN A 298 7.94 5.01 -7.27
CA GLN A 298 8.02 6.30 -6.58
C GLN A 298 7.91 7.45 -7.58
N ASP A 299 8.49 7.27 -8.76
CA ASP A 299 8.46 8.26 -9.83
C ASP A 299 7.02 8.59 -10.27
N PHE A 300 6.09 7.63 -10.21
CA PHE A 300 4.66 7.90 -10.42
C PHE A 300 4.12 8.97 -9.45
N CYS A 301 4.47 8.87 -8.17
CA CYS A 301 4.06 9.85 -7.16
C CYS A 301 4.78 11.18 -7.37
N LEU A 302 6.11 11.13 -7.57
CA LEU A 302 6.96 12.31 -7.72
C LEU A 302 6.70 13.11 -9.00
N GLY A 303 6.13 12.49 -10.04
CA GLY A 303 5.68 13.20 -11.24
C GLY A 303 4.65 14.30 -10.93
N CYS A 304 3.83 14.09 -9.89
CA CYS A 304 2.85 15.07 -9.41
C CYS A 304 3.30 15.79 -8.13
N HIS A 305 3.89 15.06 -7.18
CA HIS A 305 4.34 15.57 -5.88
C HIS A 305 5.76 16.16 -5.95
N ARG A 306 5.92 17.17 -6.80
CA ARG A 306 7.15 17.96 -6.98
C ARG A 306 6.83 19.44 -7.11
N GLU A 307 7.82 20.31 -6.94
CA GLU A 307 7.62 21.78 -6.96
C GLU A 307 6.94 22.29 -8.25
N GLN A 308 7.25 21.69 -9.40
CA GLN A 308 6.65 22.02 -10.70
C GLN A 308 5.53 21.05 -11.11
N GLY A 309 5.10 20.17 -10.19
CA GLY A 309 4.10 19.16 -10.46
C GLY A 309 2.68 19.67 -10.23
N VAL A 310 1.71 18.75 -10.33
CA VAL A 310 0.28 19.05 -10.12
C VAL A 310 -0.06 19.27 -8.64
N ALA A 311 0.75 18.74 -7.73
CA ALA A 311 0.53 18.80 -6.28
C ALA A 311 1.67 19.50 -5.51
N PRO A 312 2.05 20.74 -5.86
CA PRO A 312 3.22 21.42 -5.29
C PRO A 312 3.03 21.84 -3.83
N LYS A 313 1.79 21.78 -3.32
CA LYS A 313 1.45 22.06 -1.91
C LYS A 313 1.67 20.86 -0.98
N LYS A 314 1.95 19.67 -1.52
CA LYS A 314 2.06 18.41 -0.77
C LYS A 314 3.40 17.74 -1.06
N LEU A 315 4.48 18.40 -0.65
CA LEU A 315 5.85 17.97 -0.89
C LEU A 315 6.50 17.32 0.33
N LEU A 316 7.45 16.43 0.05
CA LEU A 316 8.39 15.91 1.03
C LEU A 316 9.55 16.91 1.19
N SER A 317 9.89 17.22 2.42
CA SER A 317 10.95 18.14 2.84
C SER A 317 11.59 17.60 4.13
N GLY A 318 12.79 18.06 4.50
CA GLY A 318 13.44 17.64 5.75
C GLY A 318 13.70 16.13 5.81
N PHE A 319 13.34 15.50 6.94
CA PHE A 319 13.55 14.06 7.16
C PHE A 319 12.23 13.29 6.98
N SER A 320 12.28 12.22 6.18
CA SER A 320 11.14 11.33 5.93
C SER A 320 11.54 9.88 6.14
N HIS A 321 10.53 9.03 6.31
CA HIS A 321 10.71 7.59 6.46
C HIS A 321 11.49 7.02 5.26
N PRO A 322 12.44 6.11 5.48
CA PRO A 322 13.20 5.53 4.39
C PRO A 322 12.29 4.79 3.42
N LEU A 323 12.62 4.90 2.13
CA LEU A 323 12.05 4.15 1.01
C LEU A 323 13.16 3.32 0.36
N GLU A 324 12.79 2.42 -0.56
CA GLU A 324 13.73 1.51 -1.23
C GLU A 324 14.50 0.65 -0.22
N VAL A 325 13.78 0.13 0.77
CA VAL A 325 14.32 -0.79 1.77
C VAL A 325 13.67 -2.16 1.59
N SER A 326 14.49 -3.20 1.52
CA SER A 326 14.02 -4.59 1.58
C SER A 326 13.53 -4.88 3.00
N LEU A 327 12.21 -5.09 3.15
CA LEU A 327 11.61 -5.46 4.43
C LEU A 327 11.99 -6.89 4.82
N PHE A 328 12.14 -7.77 3.82
CA PHE A 328 12.59 -9.14 3.98
C PHE A 328 14.00 -9.21 4.61
N ASP A 329 14.96 -8.44 4.10
CA ASP A 329 16.33 -8.41 4.64
C ASP A 329 16.40 -7.83 6.06
N LYS A 330 15.37 -7.09 6.47
CA LYS A 330 15.21 -6.58 7.83
C LYS A 330 14.50 -7.56 8.77
N GLY A 331 14.10 -8.74 8.27
CA GLY A 331 13.35 -9.74 9.03
C GLY A 331 11.92 -9.31 9.35
N MET A 332 11.36 -8.36 8.61
CA MET A 332 9.98 -7.89 8.76
C MET A 332 9.06 -8.69 7.84
N GLN A 333 7.83 -8.95 8.28
CA GLN A 333 6.81 -9.71 7.53
C GLN A 333 5.43 -9.04 7.60
N PRO A 334 5.26 -7.85 6.99
CA PRO A 334 3.96 -7.22 6.93
C PRO A 334 3.05 -7.91 5.91
N GLU A 335 1.75 -7.74 6.06
CA GLU A 335 0.73 -8.07 5.04
C GLU A 335 0.58 -6.95 3.98
N LEU A 336 1.40 -5.90 4.06
CA LEU A 336 1.41 -4.79 3.10
C LEU A 336 2.08 -5.18 1.79
N PRO A 337 1.63 -4.62 0.65
CA PRO A 337 2.24 -4.88 -0.64
C PRO A 337 3.63 -4.21 -0.75
N VAL A 338 4.56 -4.90 -1.39
CA VAL A 338 5.87 -4.36 -1.78
C VAL A 338 6.03 -4.39 -3.29
N TYR A 339 6.94 -3.57 -3.80
CA TYR A 339 7.04 -3.31 -5.24
C TYR A 339 8.48 -3.47 -5.73
N ASP A 340 8.63 -3.96 -6.96
CA ASP A 340 9.93 -3.98 -7.64
C ASP A 340 10.32 -2.57 -8.13
N LEU A 341 11.54 -2.42 -8.67
CA LEU A 341 12.02 -1.12 -9.19
C LEU A 341 11.20 -0.62 -10.39
N ARG A 342 10.47 -1.51 -11.07
CA ARG A 342 9.57 -1.14 -12.18
C ARG A 342 8.18 -0.75 -11.68
N GLY A 343 7.90 -0.89 -10.39
CA GLY A 343 6.60 -0.55 -9.79
C GLY A 343 5.55 -1.65 -9.90
N GLN A 344 5.95 -2.88 -10.20
CA GLN A 344 5.06 -4.04 -10.13
C GLN A 344 4.99 -4.56 -8.69
N ALA A 345 3.78 -4.91 -8.23
CA ALA A 345 3.62 -5.59 -6.95
C ALA A 345 4.24 -6.99 -7.05
N VAL A 346 5.09 -7.34 -6.10
CA VAL A 346 5.83 -8.60 -6.07
C VAL A 346 5.82 -9.22 -4.68
N SER A 347 6.35 -10.44 -4.56
CA SER A 347 6.53 -11.11 -3.27
C SER A 347 7.53 -10.37 -2.38
N LEU A 348 7.39 -10.52 -1.06
CA LEU A 348 8.13 -9.77 -0.04
C LEU A 348 9.67 -9.85 -0.19
N ASP A 349 10.17 -11.01 -0.60
CA ASP A 349 11.59 -11.33 -0.82
C ASP A 349 12.21 -10.64 -2.05
N ARG A 350 11.36 -10.13 -2.96
CA ARG A 350 11.79 -9.47 -4.22
C ARG A 350 11.40 -8.00 -4.29
N GLY A 351 10.60 -7.52 -3.34
CA GLY A 351 10.05 -6.18 -3.34
C GLY A 351 10.70 -5.27 -2.31
N MET A 352 10.54 -3.97 -2.56
CA MET A 352 11.03 -2.91 -1.72
C MET A 352 9.86 -2.11 -1.14
N LEU A 353 10.10 -1.50 0.02
CA LEU A 353 9.20 -0.51 0.61
C LEU A 353 9.14 0.73 -0.30
N THR A 354 7.96 1.09 -0.78
CA THR A 354 7.72 2.31 -1.59
C THR A 354 6.55 3.11 -1.00
N CYS A 355 6.27 4.30 -1.57
CA CYS A 355 5.09 5.09 -1.18
C CYS A 355 3.80 4.25 -1.21
N SER A 356 3.66 3.40 -2.23
CA SER A 356 2.48 2.56 -2.46
C SER A 356 2.32 1.40 -1.47
N THR A 357 3.34 1.11 -0.65
CA THR A 357 3.26 0.13 0.44
C THR A 357 2.36 0.64 1.56
N CYS A 358 2.43 1.94 1.87
CA CYS A 358 1.60 2.56 2.92
C CYS A 358 0.36 3.25 2.32
N HIS A 359 0.49 3.84 1.13
CA HIS A 359 -0.57 4.57 0.45
C HIS A 359 -1.21 3.73 -0.66
N ASP A 360 -2.52 3.80 -0.82
CA ASP A 360 -3.23 3.31 -2.00
C ASP A 360 -3.85 4.51 -2.71
N PRO A 361 -3.32 4.96 -3.87
CA PRO A 361 -3.80 6.20 -4.50
C PRO A 361 -5.26 6.15 -4.94
N HIS A 362 -5.90 4.97 -4.93
CA HIS A 362 -7.30 4.81 -5.29
C HIS A 362 -8.26 4.83 -4.09
N ARG A 363 -7.77 4.58 -2.87
CA ARG A 363 -8.62 4.49 -1.67
C ARG A 363 -7.85 4.68 -0.36
N GLY A 364 -8.48 5.25 0.66
CA GLY A 364 -7.98 5.28 2.04
C GLY A 364 -8.80 4.37 2.96
N THR A 365 -8.29 4.06 4.15
CA THR A 365 -9.09 3.32 5.15
C THR A 365 -10.38 4.06 5.51
N THR A 366 -11.50 3.35 5.38
CA THR A 366 -12.86 3.82 5.70
C THR A 366 -13.19 3.68 7.20
N GLN A 367 -12.30 4.05 8.11
CA GLN A 367 -12.75 4.16 9.50
C GLN A 367 -13.75 5.31 9.58
N LYS A 368 -15.01 4.97 9.86
CA LYS A 368 -16.21 5.84 10.02
C LYS A 368 -16.10 6.84 11.19
N THR A 369 -14.89 7.22 11.60
CA THR A 369 -14.62 8.22 12.63
C THR A 369 -13.93 9.41 11.98
N GLY A 370 -14.72 10.23 11.27
CA GLY A 370 -14.24 11.48 10.70
C GLY A 370 -13.62 11.36 9.32
N THR A 371 -13.71 12.47 8.58
CA THR A 371 -13.29 12.66 7.19
C THR A 371 -11.80 12.44 6.92
N GLU A 372 -10.94 12.41 7.94
CA GLU A 372 -9.48 12.49 7.80
C GLU A 372 -8.82 11.24 7.15
N GLY A 373 -9.36 10.04 7.35
CA GLY A 373 -8.78 8.80 6.79
C GLY A 373 -8.81 8.72 5.26
N ARG A 374 -9.80 9.37 4.63
CA ARG A 374 -9.91 9.48 3.17
C ARG A 374 -8.89 10.46 2.58
N GLU A 375 -8.41 11.44 3.35
CA GLU A 375 -7.55 12.50 2.81
C GLU A 375 -6.09 12.07 2.62
N HIS A 376 -5.67 10.99 3.29
CA HIS A 376 -4.27 10.53 3.28
C HIS A 376 -4.04 9.20 2.58
N PHE A 377 -5.09 8.50 2.11
CA PHE A 377 -4.98 7.28 1.30
C PHE A 377 -4.17 6.16 1.97
N LEU A 378 -4.14 6.08 3.30
CA LEU A 378 -3.43 5.02 4.00
C LEU A 378 -4.16 3.68 3.83
N ARG A 379 -3.39 2.60 3.62
CA ARG A 379 -3.92 1.23 3.53
C ARG A 379 -4.43 0.69 4.86
N GLN A 380 -3.92 1.22 5.97
CA GLN A 380 -4.32 0.85 7.32
C GLN A 380 -4.40 2.06 8.24
N ALA A 381 -5.18 1.93 9.31
CA ALA A 381 -5.36 2.98 10.29
C ALA A 381 -4.08 3.22 11.10
N VAL A 382 -3.82 4.49 11.41
CA VAL A 382 -2.74 4.95 12.31
C VAL A 382 -3.28 5.56 13.61
N THR A 383 -4.57 5.87 13.64
CA THR A 383 -5.31 6.41 14.79
C THR A 383 -6.70 5.75 14.85
N PRO A 384 -7.25 5.44 16.04
CA PRO A 384 -6.62 5.55 17.37
C PRO A 384 -5.58 4.46 17.66
N SER A 385 -5.49 3.42 16.81
CA SER A 385 -4.51 2.31 16.94
C SER A 385 -3.45 2.41 15.84
N PRO A 386 -2.15 2.16 16.15
CA PRO A 386 -1.05 2.26 15.20
C PRO A 386 -0.90 0.97 14.36
N GLU A 387 -1.99 0.48 13.77
CA GLU A 387 -2.01 -0.82 13.08
C GLU A 387 -1.00 -0.88 11.93
N LEU A 388 -0.95 0.18 11.12
CA LEU A 388 0.01 0.31 10.03
C LEU A 388 1.46 0.18 10.52
N CYS A 389 1.79 0.84 11.63
CA CYS A 389 3.15 0.86 12.16
C CYS A 389 3.53 -0.49 12.77
N ARG A 390 2.59 -1.15 13.46
CA ARG A 390 2.81 -2.41 14.18
C ARG A 390 3.23 -3.56 13.26
N GLN A 391 2.84 -3.53 12.00
CA GLN A 391 3.25 -4.53 11.01
C GLN A 391 4.77 -4.62 10.80
N CYS A 392 5.48 -3.51 10.97
CA CYS A 392 6.94 -3.46 10.82
C CYS A 392 7.66 -3.14 12.15
N HIS A 393 6.98 -2.47 13.09
CA HIS A 393 7.53 -1.99 14.37
C HIS A 393 6.74 -2.55 15.58
N PRO A 394 6.61 -3.89 15.72
CA PRO A 394 5.80 -4.47 16.79
C PRO A 394 6.40 -4.25 18.19
N GLU A 395 7.72 -4.14 18.30
CA GLU A 395 8.41 -3.88 19.57
C GLU A 395 8.26 -2.43 20.03
N GLU A 396 8.22 -1.47 19.09
CA GLU A 396 7.97 -0.06 19.41
C GLU A 396 6.51 0.20 19.79
N ALA A 397 5.56 -0.61 19.28
CA ALA A 397 4.15 -0.52 19.64
C ALA A 397 3.88 -0.82 21.14
N LEU A 398 4.86 -1.39 21.87
CA LEU A 398 4.78 -1.60 23.32
C LEU A 398 4.73 -0.30 24.14
N VAL A 399 4.85 0.87 23.49
CA VAL A 399 4.63 2.18 24.10
C VAL A 399 3.17 2.41 24.48
N GLU A 400 2.23 1.74 23.81
CA GLU A 400 0.81 1.82 24.13
C GLU A 400 0.54 1.42 25.58
N ARG A 401 -0.36 2.15 26.26
CA ARG A 401 -0.69 1.94 27.68
C ARG A 401 0.49 2.09 28.62
N THR A 402 1.52 2.86 28.25
CA THR A 402 2.62 3.27 29.14
C THR A 402 2.52 4.75 29.50
N ASP A 403 3.40 5.25 30.37
CA ASP A 403 3.50 6.69 30.64
C ASP A 403 3.86 7.53 29.41
N HIS A 404 4.46 6.91 28.37
CA HIS A 404 4.74 7.57 27.09
C HIS A 404 3.61 7.42 26.06
N ASP A 405 2.51 6.77 26.43
CA ASP A 405 1.27 6.84 25.68
C ASP A 405 0.58 8.19 25.95
N LEU A 406 0.90 9.17 25.12
CA LEU A 406 0.42 10.54 25.30
C LEU A 406 -1.08 10.70 25.05
N LEU A 407 -1.78 9.69 24.51
CA LEU A 407 -3.25 9.67 24.51
C LEU A 407 -3.81 9.72 25.94
N ALA A 408 -3.08 9.14 26.89
CA ALA A 408 -3.45 9.14 28.31
C ALA A 408 -2.73 10.27 29.07
N SER A 409 -1.41 10.42 28.90
CA SER A 409 -0.57 11.25 29.78
C SER A 409 -0.29 12.68 29.28
N GLY A 410 -0.61 13.00 28.02
CA GLY A 410 -0.22 14.26 27.38
C GLY A 410 -1.21 14.77 26.34
N LYS A 411 -2.51 14.73 26.66
CA LYS A 411 -3.63 14.96 25.72
C LYS A 411 -3.57 16.28 24.95
N ASP A 412 -3.05 17.33 25.59
CA ASP A 412 -2.99 18.70 25.03
C ASP A 412 -1.66 19.00 24.34
N LEU A 413 -0.71 18.06 24.34
CA LEU A 413 0.55 18.22 23.62
C LEU A 413 0.27 18.16 22.11
N THR A 414 0.87 19.04 21.33
CA THR A 414 0.81 18.97 19.86
C THR A 414 2.19 18.77 19.28
N ASN A 415 2.26 18.00 18.19
CA ASN A 415 3.48 17.91 17.40
C ASN A 415 3.75 19.22 16.61
N ILE A 416 4.86 19.28 15.86
CA ILE A 416 5.23 20.47 15.06
C ILE A 416 4.23 20.80 13.93
N GLN A 417 3.32 19.88 13.60
CA GLN A 417 2.24 20.10 12.62
C GLN A 417 0.93 20.56 13.29
N GLY A 418 0.94 20.76 14.61
CA GLY A 418 -0.23 21.18 15.38
C GLY A 418 -1.18 20.04 15.74
N ALA A 419 -0.87 18.79 15.40
CA ALA A 419 -1.74 17.65 15.66
C ALA A 419 -1.55 17.10 17.09
N PRO A 420 -2.63 16.97 17.90
CA PRO A 420 -2.57 16.34 19.21
C PRO A 420 -2.56 14.80 19.13
N PRO A 421 -2.25 14.07 20.22
CA PRO A 421 -2.28 12.61 20.26
C PRO A 421 -3.57 11.99 19.75
N ARG A 422 -4.73 12.58 20.06
CA ARG A 422 -6.04 12.07 19.60
C ARG A 422 -6.19 12.03 18.09
N GLN A 423 -5.53 12.95 17.38
CA GLN A 423 -5.55 13.03 15.92
C GLN A 423 -4.39 12.24 15.30
N SER A 424 -3.19 12.42 15.83
CA SER A 424 -1.96 11.83 15.29
C SER A 424 -1.68 10.38 15.75
N GLY A 425 -2.44 9.88 16.71
CA GLY A 425 -2.25 8.56 17.32
C GLY A 425 -1.09 8.52 18.33
N PRO A 426 -0.83 7.35 18.94
CA PRO A 426 0.20 7.18 19.97
C PRO A 426 1.62 7.39 19.43
N CYS A 427 1.84 7.11 18.14
CA CYS A 427 3.13 7.30 17.49
C CYS A 427 3.29 8.71 16.89
N GLY A 428 2.25 9.27 16.28
CA GLY A 428 2.34 10.49 15.44
C GLY A 428 2.64 11.79 16.20
N VAL A 429 2.39 11.81 17.51
CA VAL A 429 2.80 12.91 18.39
C VAL A 429 4.31 12.94 18.63
N CYS A 430 4.99 11.79 18.53
CA CYS A 430 6.44 11.65 18.72
C CYS A 430 7.19 11.49 17.40
N HIS A 431 6.57 10.85 16.40
CA HIS A 431 7.16 10.52 15.11
C HIS A 431 6.35 11.08 13.94
N LEU A 432 6.99 11.82 13.04
CA LEU A 432 6.43 12.26 11.77
C LEU A 432 7.07 11.50 10.62
N ILE A 433 6.27 10.72 9.91
CA ILE A 433 6.71 9.89 8.79
C ILE A 433 7.27 10.77 7.67
N HIS A 434 6.70 11.95 7.47
CA HIS A 434 7.13 12.94 6.50
C HIS A 434 7.44 14.26 7.21
N ASN A 435 8.47 14.97 6.73
CA ASN A 435 8.78 16.34 7.14
C ASN A 435 9.14 16.49 8.63
N ALA A 436 9.81 15.49 9.21
CA ALA A 436 10.29 15.50 10.59
C ALA A 436 11.49 16.42 10.82
N LYS A 437 11.79 16.73 12.10
CA LYS A 437 12.94 17.58 12.48
C LYS A 437 14.28 16.85 12.53
N SER A 438 14.29 15.52 12.60
CA SER A 438 15.52 14.73 12.67
C SER A 438 15.39 13.38 11.98
N LYS A 439 16.52 12.70 11.78
CA LYS A 439 16.60 11.37 11.12
C LYS A 439 15.79 10.28 11.83
N GLU A 440 15.50 10.48 13.10
CA GLU A 440 14.67 9.60 13.94
C GLU A 440 13.18 9.88 13.77
N LEU A 441 12.83 10.67 12.76
CA LEU A 441 11.48 11.09 12.46
C LEU A 441 10.87 11.91 13.59
N TRP A 442 11.68 12.62 14.38
CA TRP A 442 11.19 13.30 15.58
C TRP A 442 10.19 14.43 15.26
N ALA A 443 9.04 14.37 15.93
CA ALA A 443 7.87 15.22 15.70
C ALA A 443 7.80 16.46 16.59
N MET A 444 8.75 16.63 17.51
CA MET A 444 8.80 17.75 18.45
C MET A 444 10.00 18.66 18.18
N PRO A 445 9.97 19.93 18.62
CA PRO A 445 11.16 20.75 18.63
C PRO A 445 12.26 20.11 19.49
N LEU A 446 13.47 19.97 18.95
CA LEU A 446 14.61 19.50 19.73
C LEU A 446 15.06 20.60 20.71
N SER A 447 15.30 20.21 21.97
CA SER A 447 15.80 21.14 22.99
C SER A 447 17.20 21.66 22.58
N ALA A 448 17.31 22.97 22.36
CA ALA A 448 18.48 23.65 21.79
C ALA A 448 19.67 23.83 22.77
N THR A 449 19.91 22.89 23.67
CA THR A 449 21.11 22.95 24.51
C THR A 449 22.30 22.44 23.69
N ARG A 450 23.09 23.37 23.11
CA ARG A 450 24.32 23.19 22.28
C ARG A 450 25.32 22.10 22.74
N LYS A 451 25.18 21.54 23.95
CA LYS A 451 26.10 20.56 24.55
C LYS A 451 25.58 19.11 24.58
N SER A 452 24.28 18.89 24.43
CA SER A 452 23.64 17.56 24.54
C SER A 452 23.62 16.83 23.19
N PRO A 453 23.97 15.53 23.15
CA PRO A 453 23.82 14.74 21.92
C PRO A 453 22.34 14.60 21.55
N PRO A 454 22.00 14.40 20.27
CA PRO A 454 20.60 14.26 19.83
C PRO A 454 19.79 13.20 20.60
N SER A 455 20.44 12.11 20.99
CA SER A 455 19.82 11.01 21.78
C SER A 455 19.42 11.40 23.20
N GLU A 456 19.91 12.52 23.72
CA GLU A 456 19.44 13.12 24.98
C GLU A 456 18.45 14.27 24.72
N ALA A 457 18.66 15.04 23.65
CA ALA A 457 17.81 16.19 23.31
C ALA A 457 16.34 15.80 23.10
N VAL A 458 16.07 14.61 22.55
CA VAL A 458 14.70 14.07 22.38
C VAL A 458 14.00 13.92 23.73
N CYS A 459 14.65 13.35 24.75
CA CYS A 459 14.08 13.21 26.10
C CYS A 459 13.81 14.58 26.73
N LEU A 460 14.76 15.50 26.60
CA LEU A 460 14.69 16.84 27.20
C LEU A 460 13.65 17.75 26.53
N SER A 461 13.17 17.41 25.33
CA SER A 461 12.04 18.13 24.70
C SER A 461 10.77 18.08 25.56
N CYS A 462 10.56 16.98 26.30
CA CYS A 462 9.42 16.79 27.20
C CYS A 462 9.82 16.82 28.68
N HIS A 463 10.95 16.23 29.04
CA HIS A 463 11.49 16.18 30.39
C HIS A 463 12.26 17.46 30.75
N ASN A 464 11.55 18.58 30.77
CA ASN A 464 12.08 19.86 31.24
C ASN A 464 11.09 20.56 32.18
N ARG A 465 11.50 21.67 32.79
CA ARG A 465 10.71 22.36 33.84
C ARG A 465 9.31 22.81 33.38
N ARG A 466 9.10 23.02 32.08
CA ARG A 466 7.85 23.51 31.48
C ARG A 466 7.20 22.49 30.54
N GLY A 467 7.83 21.33 30.31
CA GLY A 467 7.33 20.31 29.40
C GLY A 467 6.29 19.40 30.06
N VAL A 468 5.62 18.59 29.24
CA VAL A 468 4.57 17.65 29.68
C VAL A 468 5.05 16.69 30.78
N ALA A 469 6.35 16.36 30.80
CA ALA A 469 6.96 15.47 31.79
C ALA A 469 7.67 16.21 32.93
N ALA A 470 7.25 17.45 33.27
CA ALA A 470 7.89 18.29 34.30
C ALA A 470 7.98 17.65 35.70
N LYS A 471 7.15 16.64 36.00
CA LYS A 471 7.20 15.87 37.26
C LYS A 471 8.35 14.85 37.29
N LYS A 472 8.86 14.41 36.13
CA LYS A 472 9.88 13.36 35.97
C LYS A 472 11.21 13.91 35.43
N VAL A 473 11.58 15.11 35.85
CA VAL A 473 12.81 15.76 35.40
C VAL A 473 14.00 15.47 36.33
N ILE A 474 15.19 15.45 35.75
CA ILE A 474 16.42 15.31 36.52
C ILE A 474 16.76 16.67 37.17
N ARG A 475 16.78 16.72 38.50
CA ARG A 475 17.13 17.86 39.37
C ARG A 475 18.19 17.42 40.37
N ARG A 476 19.17 18.27 40.69
CA ARG A 476 20.24 17.99 41.68
C ARG A 476 21.30 16.99 41.18
N TYR A 477 21.77 16.11 42.07
CA TYR A 477 22.86 15.17 41.83
C TYR A 477 22.33 13.86 41.26
N SER A 478 22.83 13.49 40.09
CA SER A 478 22.39 12.30 39.35
C SER A 478 23.57 11.58 38.73
N HIS A 479 23.33 10.34 38.31
CA HIS A 479 24.29 9.53 37.61
C HIS A 479 24.72 10.24 36.33
N PRO A 480 26.04 10.31 36.04
CA PRO A 480 26.54 11.06 34.90
C PRO A 480 26.05 10.45 33.59
N VAL A 481 25.65 11.31 32.65
CA VAL A 481 25.37 10.99 31.25
C VAL A 481 26.29 11.81 30.34
N ASN A 482 26.29 11.53 29.05
CA ASN A 482 27.14 12.13 28.02
C ASN A 482 28.65 11.87 28.22
N ILE A 483 28.97 10.74 28.85
CA ILE A 483 30.33 10.28 29.08
C ILE A 483 30.63 9.08 28.18
N ASN A 484 31.90 8.88 27.82
CA ASN A 484 32.34 7.70 27.07
C ASN A 484 32.84 6.62 28.05
N PRO A 485 32.14 5.48 28.21
CA PRO A 485 32.54 4.43 29.15
C PRO A 485 33.89 3.79 28.79
N THR A 486 34.16 3.60 27.51
CA THR A 486 35.41 2.99 27.01
C THR A 486 36.65 3.82 27.38
N ARG A 487 36.56 5.16 27.30
CA ARG A 487 37.63 6.07 27.77
C ARG A 487 37.90 5.96 29.27
N ARG A 488 36.94 5.43 30.03
CA ARG A 488 37.06 5.15 31.47
C ARG A 488 37.36 3.69 31.78
N LYS A 489 37.76 2.89 30.78
CA LYS A 489 38.02 1.45 30.90
C LYS A 489 36.80 0.65 31.42
N ILE A 490 35.58 1.17 31.20
CA ILE A 490 34.32 0.49 31.51
C ILE A 490 33.84 -0.20 30.23
N ARG A 491 33.55 -1.50 30.33
CA ARG A 491 32.90 -2.28 29.27
C ARG A 491 31.42 -2.42 29.59
N THR A 492 30.58 -2.45 28.57
CA THR A 492 29.11 -2.52 28.70
C THR A 492 28.53 -3.24 27.49
N THR A 493 27.42 -3.94 27.69
CA THR A 493 26.61 -4.52 26.60
C THR A 493 25.49 -3.58 26.15
N LEU A 494 25.23 -2.51 26.91
CA LEU A 494 24.18 -1.53 26.64
C LEU A 494 24.54 -0.64 25.44
N PRO A 495 23.54 -0.09 24.73
CA PRO A 495 23.78 0.74 23.56
C PRO A 495 24.41 2.08 23.93
N LEU A 496 25.49 2.43 23.23
CA LEU A 496 26.15 3.73 23.31
C LEU A 496 25.87 4.52 22.04
N TYR A 497 25.73 5.84 22.15
CA TYR A 497 25.20 6.70 21.10
C TYR A 497 26.26 7.66 20.56
N THR A 498 26.25 7.95 19.26
CA THR A 498 27.21 8.92 18.73
C THR A 498 26.92 10.34 19.26
N ARG A 499 27.90 11.24 19.12
CA ARG A 499 27.70 12.65 19.47
C ARG A 499 26.91 13.43 18.41
N LYS A 500 26.94 12.96 17.16
CA LYS A 500 26.39 13.69 16.00
C LYS A 500 24.93 13.33 15.70
N ASP A 501 24.50 12.13 16.11
CA ASP A 501 23.18 11.58 15.81
C ASP A 501 22.75 10.58 16.90
N THR A 502 21.58 9.94 16.75
CA THR A 502 21.12 8.89 17.66
C THR A 502 21.58 7.48 17.28
N ARG A 503 22.53 7.33 16.34
CA ARG A 503 23.02 6.00 15.97
C ARG A 503 23.86 5.40 17.10
N LYS A 504 23.88 4.08 17.14
CA LYS A 504 24.73 3.33 18.06
C LYS A 504 26.19 3.37 17.58
N GLY A 505 27.14 3.43 18.50
CA GLY A 505 28.56 3.40 18.17
C GLY A 505 29.39 2.74 19.27
N LYS A 506 30.35 1.87 18.89
CA LYS A 506 31.23 1.14 19.83
C LYS A 506 32.06 2.04 20.75
N LYS A 507 32.32 3.29 20.33
CA LYS A 507 33.00 4.34 21.12
C LYS A 507 32.05 5.52 21.43
N GLY A 508 30.75 5.25 21.50
CA GLY A 508 29.72 6.26 21.74
C GLY A 508 29.72 6.80 23.18
N LEU A 509 28.79 7.72 23.41
CA LEU A 509 28.45 8.29 24.70
C LEU A 509 27.33 7.48 25.34
N MET A 510 27.38 7.34 26.65
CA MET A 510 26.25 6.86 27.45
C MET A 510 25.25 8.00 27.63
N THR A 511 24.01 7.79 27.19
CA THR A 511 22.92 8.77 27.30
C THR A 511 21.72 8.17 28.03
N CYS A 512 20.62 8.91 28.15
CA CYS A 512 19.39 8.38 28.75
C CYS A 512 18.93 7.08 28.08
N LEU A 513 19.06 6.99 26.75
CA LEU A 513 18.68 5.82 25.95
C LEU A 513 19.59 4.60 26.15
N THR A 514 20.74 4.75 26.81
CA THR A 514 21.60 3.62 27.17
C THR A 514 20.95 2.74 28.23
N CYS A 515 20.26 3.34 29.21
CA CYS A 515 19.57 2.60 30.26
C CYS A 515 18.08 2.45 29.99
N HIS A 516 17.46 3.45 29.37
CA HIS A 516 16.02 3.46 29.09
C HIS A 516 15.69 3.11 27.63
N ASN A 517 14.60 2.38 27.42
CA ASN A 517 13.94 2.20 26.15
C ASN A 517 12.55 2.84 26.24
N PRO A 518 12.31 4.02 25.64
CA PRO A 518 11.06 4.75 25.80
C PRO A 518 9.82 4.00 25.29
N HIS A 519 10.01 2.97 24.46
CA HIS A 519 8.91 2.17 23.91
C HIS A 519 8.57 0.93 24.74
N ARG A 520 9.35 0.59 25.77
CA ARG A 520 9.17 -0.68 26.48
C ARG A 520 9.22 -0.49 27.98
N TRP A 521 8.07 -0.59 28.65
CA TRP A 521 7.94 -0.35 30.09
C TRP A 521 8.75 -1.31 30.99
N ASP A 522 8.64 -2.62 30.76
CA ASP A 522 9.37 -3.66 31.49
C ASP A 522 10.28 -4.43 30.53
N HIS A 523 11.48 -4.80 30.97
CA HIS A 523 12.44 -5.52 30.15
C HIS A 523 12.02 -6.96 29.78
N ARG A 524 11.09 -7.56 30.51
CA ARG A 524 10.62 -8.96 30.35
C ARG A 524 9.35 -9.07 29.54
N GLU A 525 8.49 -8.06 29.62
CA GLU A 525 7.12 -8.18 29.12
C GLU A 525 7.04 -7.77 27.64
N LYS A 526 6.36 -8.62 26.87
CA LYS A 526 6.00 -8.34 25.47
C LYS A 526 4.65 -7.62 25.34
N LYS A 527 3.93 -7.39 26.44
CA LYS A 527 2.67 -6.62 26.49
C LYS A 527 2.58 -5.98 27.86
N VAL A 528 2.36 -4.66 27.89
CA VAL A 528 2.28 -3.92 29.14
C VAL A 528 0.87 -4.01 29.70
N ARG A 529 0.73 -4.46 30.95
CA ARG A 529 -0.50 -4.35 31.75
C ARG A 529 -0.29 -3.31 32.85
N LEU A 530 -0.39 -2.01 32.51
CA LEU A 530 -0.47 -0.97 33.53
C LEU A 530 -1.87 -0.92 34.14
N THR A 531 -1.94 -0.91 35.47
CA THR A 531 -3.10 -0.39 36.18
C THR A 531 -2.99 1.13 36.27
N ALA A 532 -4.11 1.84 36.20
CA ALA A 532 -4.10 3.30 36.32
C ALA A 532 -3.37 3.74 37.60
N GLY A 533 -2.39 4.65 37.45
CA GLY A 533 -1.60 5.16 38.58
C GLY A 533 -0.43 4.27 39.05
N MET A 534 -0.14 3.18 38.34
CA MET A 534 1.05 2.36 38.63
C MET A 534 2.33 3.17 38.37
N GLU A 535 3.04 3.51 39.43
CA GLU A 535 4.36 4.16 39.36
C GLU A 535 5.45 3.11 39.13
N GLY A 536 6.43 3.43 38.28
CA GLY A 536 7.55 2.54 38.01
C GLY A 536 8.59 2.50 39.13
N ASP A 537 9.34 1.40 39.20
CA ASP A 537 10.45 1.20 40.12
C ASP A 537 11.70 0.64 39.43
N ALA A 538 12.69 0.14 40.18
CA ALA A 538 13.95 -0.38 39.66
C ALA A 538 13.83 -1.71 38.87
N ARG A 539 12.64 -2.29 38.77
CA ARG A 539 12.36 -3.50 37.97
C ARG A 539 11.85 -3.15 36.57
N ASN A 540 11.14 -2.03 36.44
CA ASN A 540 10.52 -1.55 35.21
C ASN A 540 10.96 -0.09 34.91
N SER A 541 10.07 0.89 34.75
CA SER A 541 10.42 2.29 34.43
C SER A 541 11.20 2.46 33.12
N PHE A 542 10.79 1.73 32.09
CA PHE A 542 11.42 1.73 30.78
C PHE A 542 12.85 1.19 30.74
N LEU A 543 13.30 0.45 31.76
CA LEU A 543 14.68 -0.02 31.83
C LEU A 543 14.98 -1.11 30.78
N ARG A 544 16.19 -1.07 30.20
CA ARG A 544 16.68 -2.10 29.27
C ARG A 544 17.05 -3.40 29.98
N LEU A 545 17.55 -3.27 31.22
CA LEU A 545 17.93 -4.33 32.14
C LEU A 545 17.39 -3.97 33.53
N PRO A 546 16.98 -4.94 34.36
CA PRO A 546 16.48 -4.65 35.70
C PRO A 546 17.63 -4.20 36.61
N ALA A 547 17.30 -3.33 37.57
CA ALA A 547 18.19 -2.96 38.67
C ALA A 547 17.76 -3.58 40.02
N SER A 548 16.62 -4.28 40.05
CA SER A 548 16.09 -5.01 41.21
C SER A 548 15.39 -6.31 40.78
N PRO A 549 15.36 -7.37 41.62
CA PRO A 549 16.10 -7.51 42.87
C PRO A 549 17.61 -7.54 42.63
N SER A 550 18.05 -8.25 41.59
CA SER A 550 19.46 -8.31 41.21
C SER A 550 19.90 -7.05 40.45
N PRO A 551 21.11 -6.53 40.69
CA PRO A 551 21.60 -5.29 40.09
C PRO A 551 22.17 -5.53 38.66
N ILE A 552 21.42 -6.19 37.78
CA ILE A 552 21.90 -6.60 36.43
C ILE A 552 22.33 -5.36 35.62
N LEU A 553 21.50 -4.31 35.61
CA LEU A 553 21.79 -3.05 34.94
C LEU A 553 23.09 -2.40 35.43
N CYS A 554 23.24 -2.29 36.75
CA CYS A 554 24.42 -1.67 37.35
C CYS A 554 25.66 -2.55 37.14
N GLY A 555 25.50 -3.86 37.26
CA GLY A 555 26.54 -4.88 37.12
C GLY A 555 27.12 -4.97 35.71
N ASP A 556 26.38 -4.56 34.68
CA ASP A 556 26.88 -4.50 33.30
C ASP A 556 28.10 -3.57 33.17
N CYS A 557 28.03 -2.37 33.77
CA CYS A 557 29.12 -1.40 33.79
C CYS A 557 30.02 -1.53 35.04
N HIS A 558 29.43 -1.75 36.22
CA HIS A 558 30.11 -1.77 37.52
C HIS A 558 30.36 -3.21 38.00
N ARG A 559 30.91 -4.06 37.12
CA ARG A 559 31.13 -5.50 37.37
C ARG A 559 31.83 -5.83 38.69
N ARG A 560 32.81 -5.02 39.11
CA ARG A 560 33.56 -5.21 40.36
C ARG A 560 32.81 -4.76 41.62
N LYS A 561 31.66 -4.10 41.48
CA LYS A 561 30.87 -3.55 42.59
C LYS A 561 29.58 -4.32 42.84
N ARG A 562 29.25 -5.31 42.00
CA ARG A 562 28.02 -6.11 42.12
C ARG A 562 28.01 -7.10 43.29
N PHE A 563 29.17 -7.36 43.91
CA PHE A 563 29.36 -8.37 44.97
C PHE A 563 28.68 -8.04 46.32
N VAL A 564 27.78 -7.07 46.36
CA VAL A 564 26.99 -6.75 47.57
C VAL A 564 25.84 -7.74 47.75
N GLU A 565 25.34 -8.32 46.64
CA GLU A 565 24.30 -9.35 46.66
C GLU A 565 24.75 -10.56 47.50
N MET A 566 23.84 -11.10 48.31
CA MET A 566 24.10 -12.21 49.24
C MET A 566 25.14 -11.93 50.34
N THR A 567 25.41 -10.66 50.67
CA THR A 567 26.25 -10.27 51.82
C THR A 567 25.40 -9.68 52.95
N GLU A 568 25.99 -9.46 54.13
CA GLU A 568 25.35 -8.70 55.23
C GLU A 568 25.00 -7.24 54.85
N HIS A 569 25.41 -6.76 53.67
CA HIS A 569 25.03 -5.44 53.13
C HIS A 569 23.94 -5.53 52.05
N ASP A 570 23.41 -6.74 51.78
CA ASP A 570 22.24 -6.91 50.93
C ASP A 570 20.98 -6.53 51.69
N MET A 571 20.59 -5.26 51.55
CA MET A 571 19.46 -4.70 52.26
C MET A 571 18.11 -5.33 51.88
N ILE A 572 18.03 -6.04 50.75
CA ILE A 572 16.82 -6.81 50.40
C ILE A 572 16.60 -7.93 51.41
N VAL A 573 17.68 -8.54 51.91
CA VAL A 573 17.61 -9.65 52.87
C VAL A 573 17.71 -9.13 54.30
N MET A 574 18.66 -8.22 54.57
CA MET A 574 19.02 -7.82 55.92
C MET A 574 18.08 -6.81 56.56
N ALA A 575 17.48 -5.91 55.76
CA ALA A 575 16.47 -4.97 56.26
C ALA A 575 15.41 -4.64 55.20
N PRO A 576 14.57 -5.61 54.78
CA PRO A 576 13.61 -5.46 53.69
C PRO A 576 12.56 -4.36 53.90
N ALA A 577 12.23 -4.07 55.16
CA ALA A 577 11.27 -3.02 55.53
C ALA A 577 11.89 -1.61 55.60
N SER A 578 13.23 -1.50 55.51
CA SER A 578 13.89 -0.20 55.53
C SER A 578 13.55 0.63 54.29
N THR A 579 13.77 1.94 54.36
CA THR A 579 13.59 2.83 53.21
C THR A 579 14.79 3.72 53.01
N ASN A 580 15.10 4.02 51.75
CA ASN A 580 16.07 5.05 51.41
C ASN A 580 15.46 6.48 51.58
N MET A 581 16.24 7.53 51.34
CA MET A 581 15.79 8.93 51.46
C MET A 581 14.68 9.34 50.49
N LYS A 582 14.36 8.50 49.50
CA LYS A 582 13.21 8.68 48.61
C LYS A 582 11.98 7.91 49.08
N GLY A 583 12.04 7.23 50.22
CA GLY A 583 10.95 6.41 50.75
C GLY A 583 10.85 5.04 50.07
N GLN A 584 11.83 4.65 49.24
CA GLN A 584 11.78 3.38 48.50
C GLN A 584 12.32 2.25 49.36
N ARG A 585 11.65 1.10 49.33
CA ARG A 585 12.13 -0.15 49.94
C ARG A 585 13.30 -0.74 49.14
N PRO A 586 14.16 -1.57 49.75
CA PRO A 586 15.21 -2.30 49.05
C PRO A 586 14.70 -3.08 47.83
N LEU A 587 13.54 -3.73 47.91
CA LEU A 587 12.98 -4.46 46.77
C LEU A 587 12.54 -3.53 45.61
N GLU A 588 12.11 -2.31 45.91
CA GLU A 588 11.67 -1.33 44.89
C GLU A 588 12.87 -0.62 44.25
N SER A 589 13.94 -0.39 45.01
CA SER A 589 15.14 0.35 44.57
C SER A 589 16.30 -0.56 44.13
N GLY A 590 16.28 -1.83 44.51
CA GLY A 590 17.33 -2.82 44.25
C GLY A 590 18.47 -2.78 45.27
N THR A 591 19.33 -3.81 45.26
CA THR A 591 20.49 -3.94 46.18
C THR A 591 21.37 -2.69 46.20
N CYS A 592 21.64 -2.11 45.02
CA CYS A 592 22.41 -0.87 44.91
C CYS A 592 21.58 0.37 45.29
N GLY A 593 20.27 0.37 45.06
CA GLY A 593 19.39 1.52 45.27
C GLY A 593 19.07 1.83 46.73
N ALA A 594 19.22 0.85 47.62
CA ALA A 594 19.19 1.07 49.07
C ALA A 594 20.29 2.06 49.53
N CYS A 595 21.41 2.12 48.79
CA CYS A 595 22.59 2.93 49.10
C CYS A 595 22.84 4.06 48.09
N HIS A 596 22.39 3.93 46.84
CA HIS A 596 22.66 4.89 45.75
C HIS A 596 21.38 5.31 45.01
N VAL A 597 21.05 6.59 45.04
CA VAL A 597 19.91 7.15 44.29
C VAL A 597 20.41 7.72 42.97
N VAL A 598 20.20 6.99 41.87
CA VAL A 598 20.78 7.32 40.55
C VAL A 598 20.24 8.61 39.95
N HIS A 599 19.02 9.01 40.28
CA HIS A 599 18.43 10.27 39.82
C HIS A 599 18.02 11.11 41.02
N ASN A 600 18.42 12.38 41.05
CA ASN A 600 17.96 13.37 42.02
C ASN A 600 18.28 13.01 43.47
N SER A 601 19.49 12.48 43.70
CA SER A 601 19.98 12.25 45.06
C SER A 601 20.08 13.57 45.82
N ARG A 602 19.82 13.51 47.13
CA ARG A 602 20.06 14.64 48.04
C ARG A 602 21.55 14.81 48.33
N ASN A 603 22.36 13.77 48.13
CA ASN A 603 23.80 13.77 48.42
C ASN A 603 24.62 13.66 47.13
N LYS A 604 25.55 14.58 46.91
CA LYS A 604 26.46 14.54 45.74
C LYS A 604 27.47 13.40 45.84
N VAL A 605 27.98 13.15 47.04
CA VAL A 605 29.02 12.14 47.27
C VAL A 605 28.42 10.75 47.05
N ARG A 606 28.91 10.07 46.01
CA ARG A 606 28.50 8.71 45.61
C ARG A 606 26.98 8.53 45.46
N LEU A 607 26.23 9.62 45.27
CA LEU A 607 24.76 9.60 45.22
C LEU A 607 24.11 8.96 46.45
N TRP A 608 24.74 9.06 47.62
CA TRP A 608 24.35 8.35 48.85
C TRP A 608 22.86 8.51 49.18
N ALA A 609 22.18 7.38 49.41
CA ALA A 609 20.74 7.29 49.53
C ALA A 609 20.22 7.41 50.96
N ARG A 610 21.10 7.64 51.95
CA ARG A 610 20.75 7.83 53.37
C ARG A 610 21.22 9.20 53.88
N LYS A 611 20.71 9.63 55.03
CA LYS A 611 21.30 10.77 55.76
C LYS A 611 22.69 10.37 56.27
N PHE A 612 23.64 11.29 56.29
CA PHE A 612 24.95 11.01 56.89
C PHE A 612 24.83 10.86 58.41
N GLY A 613 25.61 9.95 58.99
CA GLY A 613 25.86 9.84 60.42
C GLY A 613 26.84 10.90 60.92
N ARG A 614 27.23 10.79 62.19
CA ARG A 614 28.30 11.60 62.79
C ARG A 614 29.67 11.06 62.35
N GLY A 615 30.70 11.92 62.32
CA GLY A 615 32.05 11.49 61.93
C GLY A 615 32.87 12.57 61.22
N ALA A 616 34.18 12.52 61.38
CA ALA A 616 35.12 13.46 60.75
C ALA A 616 35.22 13.22 59.22
N GLY A 617 35.32 11.95 58.82
CA GLY A 617 35.44 11.54 57.42
C GLY A 617 34.11 11.22 56.74
N VAL A 618 34.04 11.39 55.41
CA VAL A 618 32.82 11.07 54.66
C VAL A 618 32.47 9.59 54.70
N MET A 619 33.47 8.71 54.68
CA MET A 619 33.25 7.26 54.78
C MET A 619 32.75 6.89 56.19
N ASP A 620 33.34 7.46 57.24
CA ASP A 620 32.89 7.28 58.62
C ASP A 620 31.41 7.68 58.78
N ARG A 621 31.05 8.86 58.26
CA ARG A 621 29.66 9.31 58.24
C ARG A 621 28.73 8.42 57.41
N MET A 622 29.22 7.73 56.37
CA MET A 622 28.41 6.77 55.62
C MET A 622 28.18 5.49 56.43
N CYS A 623 29.23 4.92 57.04
CA CYS A 623 29.12 3.72 57.88
C CYS A 623 28.19 3.96 59.07
N LYS A 624 28.38 5.09 59.77
CA LYS A 624 27.56 5.52 60.92
C LYS A 624 26.16 6.00 60.57
N SER A 625 25.75 5.92 59.30
CA SER A 625 24.35 6.10 58.89
C SER A 625 23.48 4.85 59.03
N CYS A 626 24.10 3.71 59.36
CA CYS A 626 23.45 2.46 59.72
C CYS A 626 24.02 1.88 61.01
N HIS A 627 25.35 1.95 61.18
CA HIS A 627 26.05 1.44 62.36
C HIS A 627 26.04 2.49 63.48
N ARG A 628 24.88 2.67 64.12
CA ARG A 628 24.73 3.44 65.36
C ARG A 628 23.51 2.94 66.13
N ARG A 629 23.44 3.25 67.43
CA ARG A 629 22.28 2.94 68.27
C ARG A 629 20.99 3.53 67.66
N GLY A 630 19.93 2.71 67.58
CA GLY A 630 18.63 3.11 67.04
C GLY A 630 18.55 3.14 65.50
N ASP A 631 19.48 2.50 64.79
CA ASP A 631 19.50 2.43 63.33
C ASP A 631 19.74 1.00 62.84
N LEU A 632 19.70 0.77 61.52
CA LEU A 632 19.55 -0.57 60.92
C LEU A 632 20.61 -1.61 61.32
N ALA A 633 21.82 -1.18 61.66
CA ALA A 633 22.93 -2.06 62.01
C ALA A 633 23.42 -1.83 63.45
N GLU A 634 22.52 -1.46 64.37
CA GLU A 634 22.87 -1.21 65.77
C GLU A 634 23.54 -2.42 66.46
N ALA A 635 23.13 -3.64 66.10
CA ALA A 635 23.72 -4.88 66.62
C ALA A 635 25.15 -5.14 66.09
N LYS A 636 25.62 -4.35 65.13
CA LYS A 636 26.93 -4.48 64.47
C LYS A 636 27.76 -3.20 64.63
N VAL A 637 27.55 -2.46 65.72
CA VAL A 637 28.39 -1.30 66.08
C VAL A 637 29.61 -1.78 66.87
N PRO A 638 30.84 -1.58 66.37
CA PRO A 638 32.05 -1.94 67.12
C PRO A 638 32.11 -1.21 68.47
N ARG A 639 32.56 -1.89 69.52
CA ARG A 639 32.82 -1.26 70.84
C ARG A 639 33.92 -0.20 70.77
N VAL A 640 34.86 -0.37 69.84
CA VAL A 640 35.90 0.59 69.50
C VAL A 640 35.82 0.84 68.00
N ASP A 641 35.43 2.06 67.62
CA ASP A 641 35.21 2.48 66.23
C ASP A 641 36.33 3.39 65.68
N SER A 642 37.40 3.58 66.47
CA SER A 642 38.60 4.33 66.14
C SER A 642 39.85 3.44 66.24
N HIS A 643 40.89 3.79 65.50
CA HIS A 643 42.21 3.22 65.74
C HIS A 643 42.79 3.86 67.01
N PRO A 644 43.50 3.12 67.89
CA PRO A 644 44.10 3.70 69.08
C PRO A 644 44.99 4.91 68.74
N GLU A 645 44.81 6.01 69.47
CA GLU A 645 45.67 7.18 69.39
C GLU A 645 47.12 6.76 69.72
N GLY A 646 48.08 7.12 68.86
CA GLY A 646 49.50 6.77 69.02
C GLY A 646 49.97 5.49 68.32
N MET A 647 49.08 4.68 67.72
CA MET A 647 49.51 3.57 66.86
C MET A 647 49.68 4.02 65.39
N LEU A 648 50.90 3.92 64.88
CA LEU A 648 51.24 4.29 63.50
C LEU A 648 50.63 3.30 62.50
N ILE A 649 49.78 3.77 61.58
CA ILE A 649 49.54 3.04 60.31
C ILE A 649 50.83 3.23 59.50
N THR A 650 51.74 2.26 59.52
CA THR A 650 53.09 2.33 58.90
C THR A 650 53.11 2.48 57.37
N ASN A 651 51.94 2.62 56.72
CA ASN A 651 51.85 2.83 55.28
C ASN A 651 51.31 4.22 54.87
N VAL A 652 51.68 5.25 55.63
CA VAL A 652 51.66 6.65 55.15
C VAL A 652 52.79 6.84 54.13
N GLY A 653 52.59 6.41 52.89
CA GLY A 653 53.48 6.83 51.80
C GLY A 653 53.40 6.07 50.50
N ARG A 654 53.12 4.76 50.49
CA ARG A 654 53.08 3.97 49.24
C ARG A 654 52.00 2.91 49.28
N ASN A 655 50.76 3.36 49.12
CA ASN A 655 49.63 2.49 48.84
C ASN A 655 49.69 1.99 47.37
N ILE A 656 50.56 1.01 47.13
CA ILE A 656 50.79 0.38 45.81
C ILE A 656 49.97 -0.90 45.74
N GLU A 657 49.04 -0.95 44.79
CA GLU A 657 48.17 -2.09 44.52
C GLU A 657 49.04 -3.32 44.16
N GLY A 658 48.88 -4.43 44.89
CA GLY A 658 49.63 -5.67 44.69
C GLY A 658 50.86 -5.91 45.58
N LYS A 659 51.13 -5.05 46.58
CA LYS A 659 52.17 -5.30 47.60
C LYS A 659 51.57 -5.83 48.91
N PRO A 660 52.34 -6.58 49.73
CA PRO A 660 51.83 -7.21 50.97
C PRO A 660 51.19 -6.25 51.98
N ASN A 661 51.62 -4.98 51.98
CA ASN A 661 51.18 -3.97 52.95
C ASN A 661 50.08 -3.05 52.40
N TYR A 662 49.39 -3.44 51.32
CA TYR A 662 48.34 -2.63 50.72
C TYR A 662 47.13 -2.49 51.66
N PHE A 663 46.87 -1.27 52.15
CA PHE A 663 45.74 -0.96 53.03
C PHE A 663 45.00 0.26 52.48
N PRO A 664 43.81 0.11 51.87
CA PRO A 664 43.15 1.20 51.15
C PRO A 664 42.62 2.30 52.08
N CYS A 665 43.46 3.28 52.43
CA CYS A 665 43.04 4.51 53.10
C CYS A 665 42.32 5.43 52.11
N LEU A 666 41.02 5.66 52.30
CA LEU A 666 40.24 6.64 51.55
C LEU A 666 40.44 8.02 52.19
N THR A 667 41.19 8.90 51.53
CA THR A 667 41.44 10.26 52.04
C THR A 667 40.21 11.17 51.92
N THR A 668 40.06 12.07 52.89
CA THR A 668 38.99 13.05 52.98
C THR A 668 39.35 14.31 52.19
N GLY A 669 39.20 14.27 50.86
CA GLY A 669 39.40 15.45 50.02
C GLY A 669 38.72 15.31 48.65
N PRO A 670 38.17 16.39 48.08
CA PRO A 670 37.63 16.35 46.73
C PRO A 670 38.79 16.45 45.72
N GLY A 671 39.40 15.33 45.38
CA GLY A 671 40.33 15.26 44.24
C GLY A 671 41.47 14.26 44.41
N LYS A 672 41.54 13.32 43.47
CA LYS A 672 42.58 12.29 43.26
C LYS A 672 42.52 11.04 44.16
N ARG A 673 41.58 10.13 43.87
CA ARG A 673 41.79 9.02 42.92
C ARG A 673 40.46 8.68 42.24
#